data_AF-A0A2N8UB85-F1
#
_entry.id   AF-A0A2N8UB85-F1
#
_cell.length_a   1.000
_cell.length_b   1.000
_cell.length_c   1.000
_cell.angle_alpha   90.00
_cell.angle_beta   90.00
_cell.angle_gamma   90.00
#
_symmetry.space_group_name_H-M   'P 1'
#
loop_
_entity.id
_entity.type
_entity.pdbx_description
1 polymer ?
#
loop_
_entity_poly.entity_id
_entity_poly.type
_entity_poly.pdbx_seq_one_letter_code
_entity_poly.pdbx_strand_id
1 'polypeptide(L)'
;MRPMTKVLPIAVAFVAAAAHLAAAQQIVIDKMWSTTWNYSKVQELSNPAIKFVAGTPLAASVNVTSKETAANPDKHDLIGVSIQENQVHQMVDSFGGGITDSVAITLQDFKTKHPKDYDDLLHLLFSTDPAWFAKGGVGMNTVRVPLGACDFGVSPYTYDDTEDGSEDMKLELFTIKKAPKLWMTLKDIVAINPALKIVVAAWSAPGWMKENTNADQPLFGGNLKAGMEQVYANYLIKSVVEIKRQEGLDIFALSPANEPQIPELQYPTMKLSADQSIQLGKLLRTGLDKAGHKSVKLFAWDHNWDNTDYPLQVLDADPTPWSAVAWHGYAGQPSAQKVVYDAYPSLDVYFTEHTQVTQWFSEPYKNMKNSARDLLIGSIRYMSRSVIMWNLVLRKDEDGFTTPHLPNVCMNCNAAILLLPESTDADLNSGDPNHTKTVAEANGASTTAEKKDAPAAKRKRQLRRRADTAVAPAVASTTGAGAGTVIKPLTTVEGVHPQTDDSAVTKPAPADGTKPKTVTFHLTGAMESTSTGTKADQAVLASKVVDAKKTGNPDVYQSTLFKRTSDLSVLSHLSTAVRPTGASTAYSKRIGVKSTDELGELGGRLLAQAFRQDGVKPGVSRFSLILLNQNDHYETDDFEAVTTEIAFRGMVANVTTVPGLYTVSWEAPTDAGQPDFTFEGAPADASKPALS
;
A
#
# COMPACT_ATOMS: atom_id res chain seq x y z
N MET A 1 83.73 23.08 -29.58
CA MET A 1 82.71 22.17 -29.03
C MET A 1 81.33 22.66 -29.45
N ARG A 2 80.55 21.83 -30.16
CA ARG A 2 79.08 21.97 -30.29
C ARG A 2 78.42 21.46 -28.98
N PRO A 3 77.11 21.63 -28.72
CA PRO A 3 76.09 22.59 -29.20
C PRO A 3 75.38 23.29 -27.98
N MET A 4 74.41 24.19 -28.11
CA MET A 4 72.99 23.82 -28.11
C MET A 4 72.10 24.99 -28.54
N THR A 5 71.44 24.75 -29.67
CA THR A 5 70.19 25.32 -30.13
C THR A 5 69.05 25.10 -29.12
N LYS A 6 68.23 26.13 -28.87
CA LYS A 6 66.78 25.94 -28.70
C LYS A 6 66.03 26.92 -29.59
N VAL A 7 65.30 26.29 -30.51
CA VAL A 7 64.37 26.81 -31.49
C VAL A 7 63.04 27.11 -30.77
N LEU A 8 62.58 28.36 -30.85
CA LEU A 8 61.15 28.68 -31.02
C LEU A 8 60.88 28.43 -32.53
N PRO A 9 59.74 27.89 -33.00
CA PRO A 9 58.39 28.22 -32.53
C PRO A 9 57.37 27.06 -32.59
N ILE A 10 56.13 27.30 -32.18
CA ILE A 10 54.93 27.20 -33.02
C ILE A 10 53.70 27.20 -32.11
N ALA A 11 52.89 28.25 -32.30
CA ALA A 11 51.51 28.31 -31.89
C ALA A 11 50.69 27.23 -32.60
N VAL A 12 50.03 26.34 -31.86
CA VAL A 12 48.85 25.61 -32.31
C VAL A 12 47.91 25.38 -31.12
N ALA A 13 46.64 25.72 -31.33
CA ALA A 13 45.45 25.36 -30.56
C ALA A 13 45.16 26.11 -29.23
N PHE A 14 44.90 27.41 -29.32
CA PHE A 14 44.10 28.15 -28.33
C PHE A 14 42.66 28.45 -28.78
N VAL A 15 42.14 27.77 -29.83
CA VAL A 15 40.76 27.98 -30.34
C VAL A 15 40.06 26.64 -30.61
N ALA A 16 40.21 25.68 -29.70
CA ALA A 16 39.38 24.48 -29.67
C ALA A 16 38.83 24.20 -28.26
N ALA A 17 38.56 25.25 -27.48
CA ALA A 17 37.36 25.28 -26.65
C ALA A 17 36.12 25.48 -27.56
N ALA A 18 36.07 24.69 -28.64
CA ALA A 18 34.89 24.52 -29.44
C ALA A 18 33.95 23.73 -28.55
N ALA A 19 33.03 24.46 -27.92
CA ALA A 19 31.64 24.07 -27.85
C ALA A 19 31.46 22.57 -28.08
N HIS A 20 31.67 21.78 -27.03
CA HIS A 20 30.67 20.76 -26.77
C HIS A 20 29.40 21.57 -26.55
N LEU A 21 28.71 21.88 -27.67
CA LEU A 21 27.27 21.88 -27.65
C LEU A 21 26.95 20.57 -26.94
N ALA A 22 26.67 20.66 -25.65
CA ALA A 22 25.74 19.73 -25.05
C ALA A 22 24.52 19.88 -25.96
N ALA A 23 24.40 19.01 -26.96
CA ALA A 23 23.11 18.69 -27.52
C ALA A 23 22.30 18.39 -26.26
N ALA A 24 21.42 19.33 -25.89
CA ALA A 24 20.62 19.21 -24.68
C ALA A 24 20.00 17.84 -24.79
N GLN A 25 20.45 16.91 -23.93
CA GLN A 25 20.08 15.51 -24.06
C GLN A 25 18.56 15.51 -24.03
N GLN A 26 17.95 15.02 -25.10
CA GLN A 26 16.50 15.08 -25.23
C GLN A 26 15.92 14.26 -24.07
N ILE A 27 15.29 14.95 -23.12
CA ILE A 27 14.66 14.30 -21.96
C ILE A 27 13.34 13.72 -22.44
N VAL A 28 13.13 12.45 -22.15
CA VAL A 28 12.00 11.67 -22.65
C VAL A 28 11.42 10.84 -21.52
N ILE A 29 10.10 10.87 -21.36
CA ILE A 29 9.38 9.88 -20.58
C ILE A 29 9.38 8.59 -21.39
N ASP A 30 10.15 7.61 -20.95
CA ASP A 30 10.43 6.36 -21.67
C ASP A 30 9.78 5.13 -21.03
N LYS A 31 9.22 5.28 -19.83
CA LYS A 31 8.47 4.23 -19.13
C LYS A 31 7.20 4.79 -18.53
N MET A 32 6.12 4.06 -18.73
CA MET A 32 4.84 4.28 -18.07
C MET A 32 4.27 2.95 -17.61
N TRP A 33 3.92 2.87 -16.33
CA TRP A 33 3.12 1.80 -15.75
C TRP A 33 1.72 2.33 -15.48
N SER A 34 0.68 1.63 -15.90
CA SER A 34 -0.70 2.13 -15.82
C SER A 34 -1.69 1.07 -15.30
N THR A 35 -2.58 1.52 -14.41
CA THR A 35 -3.74 0.75 -13.92
C THR A 35 -4.96 1.66 -13.98
N THR A 36 -5.87 1.42 -14.92
CA THR A 36 -7.05 2.28 -15.12
C THR A 36 -8.23 1.85 -14.23
N TRP A 37 -9.28 2.68 -14.18
CA TRP A 37 -10.56 2.33 -13.55
C TRP A 37 -11.15 1.02 -14.10
N ASN A 38 -10.85 0.68 -15.36
CA ASN A 38 -11.29 -0.57 -15.94
C ASN A 38 -10.33 -1.71 -15.61
N TYR A 39 -10.65 -2.42 -14.52
CA TYR A 39 -9.94 -3.62 -14.06
C TYR A 39 -10.02 -4.82 -15.00
N SER A 40 -10.79 -4.77 -16.09
CA SER A 40 -10.77 -5.86 -17.08
C SER A 40 -9.49 -5.88 -17.92
N LYS A 41 -8.69 -4.80 -17.89
CA LYS A 41 -7.40 -4.67 -18.57
C LYS A 41 -6.35 -4.31 -17.51
N VAL A 42 -5.91 -5.32 -16.76
CA VAL A 42 -5.00 -5.13 -15.64
C VAL A 42 -3.58 -4.89 -16.15
N GLN A 43 -3.01 -3.75 -15.76
CA GLN A 43 -1.58 -3.42 -15.76
C GLN A 43 -0.89 -3.42 -17.13
N GLU A 44 -0.53 -2.24 -17.61
CA GLU A 44 0.22 -2.09 -18.86
C GLU A 44 1.52 -1.32 -18.62
N LEU A 45 2.65 -2.01 -18.84
CA LEU A 45 3.95 -1.37 -19.00
C LEU A 45 4.11 -0.94 -20.45
N SER A 46 4.38 0.34 -20.68
CA SER A 46 4.58 0.90 -22.01
C SER A 46 5.80 1.82 -22.08
N ASN A 47 6.29 2.04 -23.31
CA ASN A 47 7.33 3.01 -23.61
C ASN A 47 6.73 4.16 -24.45
N PRO A 48 6.22 5.22 -23.80
CA PRO A 48 5.53 6.30 -24.49
C PRO A 48 6.41 7.18 -25.36
N ALA A 49 7.72 7.22 -25.11
CA ALA A 49 8.66 8.12 -25.77
C ALA A 49 8.19 9.60 -25.83
N ILE A 50 7.52 10.09 -24.78
CA ILE A 50 7.01 11.48 -24.71
C ILE A 50 8.16 12.43 -24.43
N LYS A 51 8.39 13.37 -25.35
CA LYS A 51 9.50 14.33 -25.28
C LYS A 51 9.14 15.51 -24.39
N PHE A 52 10.06 15.89 -23.51
CA PHE A 52 10.05 17.22 -22.92
C PHE A 52 10.48 18.24 -23.98
N VAL A 53 9.71 19.32 -24.12
CA VAL A 53 9.97 20.43 -25.05
C VAL A 53 10.06 21.73 -24.27
N ALA A 54 10.83 22.71 -24.78
CA ALA A 54 10.94 24.01 -24.14
C ALA A 54 9.54 24.64 -23.95
N GLY A 55 9.23 25.07 -22.74
CA GLY A 55 7.91 25.59 -22.41
C GLY A 55 7.85 26.19 -21.00
N THR A 56 6.92 27.11 -20.82
CA THR A 56 6.63 27.71 -19.52
C THR A 56 5.63 26.85 -18.78
N PRO A 57 5.87 26.49 -17.50
CA PRO A 57 4.91 25.73 -16.71
C PRO A 57 3.55 26.43 -16.62
N LEU A 58 2.48 25.64 -16.65
CA LEU A 58 1.13 26.11 -16.42
C LEU A 58 0.99 26.74 -15.02
N ALA A 59 0.48 27.98 -14.97
CA ALA A 59 0.32 28.72 -13.72
C ALA A 59 -0.97 28.38 -12.95
N ALA A 60 -2.01 27.91 -13.65
CA ALA A 60 -3.30 27.52 -13.09
C ALA A 60 -3.97 26.49 -14.00
N SER A 61 -4.74 25.55 -13.42
CA SER A 61 -5.47 24.55 -14.20
C SER A 61 -6.45 25.21 -15.17
N VAL A 62 -6.54 24.68 -16.40
CA VAL A 62 -7.54 25.10 -17.38
C VAL A 62 -8.70 24.13 -17.32
N ASN A 63 -9.83 24.61 -16.82
CA ASN A 63 -11.02 23.80 -16.61
C ASN A 63 -11.94 23.90 -17.82
N VAL A 64 -12.15 22.76 -18.46
CA VAL A 64 -13.01 22.55 -19.61
C VAL A 64 -14.12 21.62 -19.14
N THR A 65 -14.99 22.18 -18.31
CA THR A 65 -16.07 21.48 -17.58
C THR A 65 -16.82 20.45 -18.45
N SER A 66 -17.26 19.36 -17.81
CA SER A 66 -17.98 18.20 -18.38
C SER A 66 -18.94 18.44 -19.55
N LYS A 67 -19.70 19.55 -19.55
CA LYS A 67 -20.61 19.91 -20.66
C LYS A 67 -19.91 20.16 -22.00
N GLU A 68 -18.68 20.65 -22.00
CA GLU A 68 -17.90 20.87 -23.22
C GLU A 68 -17.18 19.60 -23.69
N THR A 69 -16.73 18.74 -22.76
CA THR A 69 -16.12 17.42 -23.03
C THR A 69 -17.09 16.50 -23.78
N ALA A 70 -18.38 16.54 -23.43
CA ALA A 70 -19.44 15.81 -24.13
C ALA A 70 -19.66 16.30 -25.58
N ALA A 71 -19.36 17.58 -25.86
CA ALA A 71 -19.47 18.18 -27.19
C ALA A 71 -18.17 18.01 -28.03
N ASN A 72 -17.02 17.92 -27.37
CA ASN A 72 -15.72 17.63 -28.00
C ASN A 72 -14.90 16.68 -27.11
N PRO A 73 -14.86 15.37 -27.41
CA PRO A 73 -14.20 14.37 -26.59
C PRO A 73 -12.67 14.48 -26.56
N ASP A 74 -12.07 15.30 -27.42
CA ASP A 74 -10.62 15.57 -27.44
C ASP A 74 -10.22 16.76 -26.52
N LYS A 75 -11.21 17.43 -25.89
CA LYS A 75 -10.97 18.56 -24.99
C LYS A 75 -10.99 18.07 -23.54
N HIS A 76 -9.86 18.09 -22.86
CA HIS A 76 -9.71 17.61 -21.48
C HIS A 76 -9.22 18.72 -20.56
N ASP A 77 -9.54 18.60 -19.26
CA ASP A 77 -8.96 19.45 -18.23
C ASP A 77 -7.43 19.39 -18.29
N LEU A 78 -6.79 20.56 -18.29
CA LEU A 78 -5.34 20.68 -18.32
C LEU A 78 -4.83 21.10 -16.94
N ILE A 79 -4.04 20.22 -16.33
CA ILE A 79 -3.51 20.39 -14.98
C ILE A 79 -1.98 20.46 -15.03
N GLY A 80 -1.39 21.47 -14.41
CA GLY A 80 0.04 21.66 -14.32
C GLY A 80 0.64 20.91 -13.12
N VAL A 81 1.69 20.14 -13.36
CA VAL A 81 2.47 19.46 -12.31
C VAL A 81 3.93 19.86 -12.45
N SER A 82 4.45 20.61 -11.47
CA SER A 82 5.84 21.09 -11.45
C SER A 82 6.70 20.26 -10.51
N ILE A 83 7.77 19.67 -11.05
CA ILE A 83 8.75 18.89 -10.28
C ILE A 83 9.73 19.82 -9.57
N GLN A 84 9.94 19.61 -8.26
CA GLN A 84 10.86 20.38 -7.43
C GLN A 84 12.03 19.51 -7.00
N GLU A 85 12.91 19.18 -7.94
CA GLU A 85 13.99 18.19 -7.74
C GLU A 85 15.00 18.53 -6.62
N ASN A 86 15.06 19.80 -6.22
CA ASN A 86 15.93 20.30 -5.16
C ASN A 86 15.28 20.25 -3.76
N GLN A 87 13.99 19.93 -3.67
CA GLN A 87 13.31 19.68 -2.40
C GLN A 87 13.35 18.19 -2.11
N VAL A 88 14.47 17.72 -1.56
CA VAL A 88 14.69 16.31 -1.24
C VAL A 88 14.18 16.01 0.18
N HIS A 89 13.43 14.91 0.32
CA HIS A 89 12.89 14.44 1.60
C HIS A 89 13.42 13.04 1.93
N GLN A 90 12.61 12.21 2.60
CA GLN A 90 12.99 10.87 3.03
C GLN A 90 13.17 9.91 1.84
N MET A 91 14.00 8.88 2.05
CA MET A 91 14.05 7.72 1.16
C MET A 91 12.84 6.82 1.41
N VAL A 92 12.24 6.32 0.32
CA VAL A 92 11.14 5.34 0.41
C VAL A 92 11.68 3.98 0.01
N ASP A 93 11.99 3.17 1.02
CA ASP A 93 12.79 1.95 0.88
C ASP A 93 12.13 0.71 1.50
N SER A 94 10.83 0.75 1.78
CA SER A 94 10.11 -0.36 2.39
C SER A 94 8.71 -0.52 1.79
N PHE A 95 8.44 -1.68 1.18
CA PHE A 95 7.10 -2.00 0.71
C PHE A 95 6.86 -3.50 0.67
N GLY A 96 5.63 -3.89 0.95
CA GLY A 96 5.20 -5.28 0.98
C GLY A 96 3.93 -5.44 1.81
N GLY A 97 3.89 -6.46 2.68
CA GLY A 97 2.72 -6.69 3.52
C GLY A 97 2.89 -7.80 4.57
N GLY A 98 1.79 -8.10 5.24
CA GLY A 98 1.66 -9.09 6.30
C GLY A 98 1.85 -10.53 5.83
N ILE A 99 2.65 -11.30 6.58
CA ILE A 99 2.70 -12.76 6.55
C ILE A 99 2.12 -13.26 7.87
N THR A 100 0.79 -13.39 7.90
CA THR A 100 0.03 -13.97 9.01
C THR A 100 0.05 -15.50 8.93
N ASP A 101 -0.53 -16.16 9.94
CA ASP A 101 -0.71 -17.61 9.90
C ASP A 101 -1.57 -18.03 8.71
N SER A 102 -2.63 -17.27 8.38
CA SER A 102 -3.44 -17.52 7.19
C SER A 102 -2.64 -17.45 5.90
N VAL A 103 -1.75 -16.47 5.77
CA VAL A 103 -0.86 -16.34 4.61
C VAL A 103 0.09 -17.53 4.54
N ALA A 104 0.74 -17.89 5.66
CA ALA A 104 1.70 -18.99 5.71
C ALA A 104 1.05 -20.35 5.42
N ILE A 105 -0.10 -20.63 6.02
CA ILE A 105 -0.86 -21.87 5.78
C ILE A 105 -1.27 -21.94 4.30
N THR A 106 -1.82 -20.84 3.76
CA THR A 106 -2.25 -20.76 2.35
C THR A 106 -1.12 -20.93 1.36
N LEU A 107 0.02 -20.27 1.59
CA LEU A 107 1.18 -20.38 0.72
C LEU A 107 1.77 -21.79 0.72
N GLN A 108 1.85 -22.44 1.88
CA GLN A 108 2.43 -23.79 1.95
C GLN A 108 1.47 -24.86 1.42
N ASP A 109 0.16 -24.71 1.60
CA ASP A 109 -0.82 -25.57 0.92
C ASP A 109 -0.72 -25.42 -0.60
N PHE A 110 -0.59 -24.18 -1.08
CA PHE A 110 -0.38 -23.89 -2.49
C PHE A 110 0.93 -24.50 -3.01
N LYS A 111 2.01 -24.43 -2.23
CA LYS A 111 3.30 -25.08 -2.55
C LYS A 111 3.16 -26.59 -2.67
N THR A 112 2.43 -27.24 -1.77
CA THR A 112 2.20 -28.69 -1.80
C THR A 112 1.47 -29.11 -3.07
N LYS A 113 0.43 -28.35 -3.48
CA LYS A 113 -0.42 -28.69 -4.63
C LYS A 113 0.16 -28.24 -5.97
N HIS A 114 0.75 -27.04 -6.00
CA HIS A 114 1.22 -26.34 -7.20
C HIS A 114 2.64 -25.77 -6.97
N PRO A 115 3.66 -26.62 -6.79
CA PRO A 115 5.00 -26.18 -6.39
C PRO A 115 5.64 -25.21 -7.38
N LYS A 116 5.38 -25.38 -8.68
CA LYS A 116 5.88 -24.46 -9.71
C LYS A 116 5.20 -23.09 -9.64
N ASP A 117 3.87 -23.06 -9.55
CA ASP A 117 3.13 -21.79 -9.48
C ASP A 117 3.40 -21.04 -8.17
N TYR A 118 3.68 -21.78 -7.09
CA TYR A 118 4.17 -21.21 -5.84
C TYR A 118 5.52 -20.47 -6.02
N ASP A 119 6.49 -21.12 -6.67
CA ASP A 119 7.79 -20.53 -6.96
C ASP A 119 7.66 -19.28 -7.84
N ASP A 120 6.86 -19.37 -8.91
CA ASP A 120 6.57 -18.24 -9.80
C ASP A 120 5.86 -17.10 -9.04
N LEU A 121 4.94 -17.40 -8.11
CA LEU A 121 4.25 -16.43 -7.28
C LEU A 121 5.22 -15.72 -6.31
N LEU A 122 6.08 -16.46 -5.61
CA LEU A 122 7.07 -15.85 -4.72
C LEU A 122 8.04 -14.96 -5.49
N HIS A 123 8.48 -15.39 -6.67
CA HIS A 123 9.30 -14.55 -7.52
C HIS A 123 8.56 -13.30 -8.02
N LEU A 124 7.28 -13.42 -8.39
CA LEU A 124 6.46 -12.27 -8.76
C LEU A 124 6.37 -11.25 -7.62
N LEU A 125 6.23 -11.72 -6.38
CA LEU A 125 6.11 -10.84 -5.20
C LEU A 125 7.45 -10.27 -4.75
N PHE A 126 8.51 -11.07 -4.63
CA PHE A 126 9.72 -10.72 -3.88
C PHE A 126 11.00 -10.64 -4.71
N SER A 127 11.03 -11.19 -5.93
CA SER A 127 12.25 -11.20 -6.74
C SER A 127 12.67 -9.79 -7.16
N THR A 128 13.97 -9.50 -7.05
CA THR A 128 14.59 -8.26 -7.56
C THR A 128 15.16 -8.44 -8.97
N ASP A 129 14.96 -9.60 -9.58
CA ASP A 129 15.40 -9.90 -10.95
C ASP A 129 14.61 -9.06 -11.97
N PRO A 130 15.30 -8.31 -12.86
CA PRO A 130 14.67 -7.57 -13.95
C PRO A 130 13.71 -8.40 -14.83
N ALA A 131 13.95 -9.71 -15.00
CA ALA A 131 13.06 -10.60 -15.76
C ALA A 131 11.68 -10.73 -15.10
N TRP A 132 11.62 -10.73 -13.77
CA TRP A 132 10.36 -10.75 -13.03
C TRP A 132 9.69 -9.39 -13.04
N PHE A 133 10.45 -8.29 -12.98
CA PHE A 133 9.90 -6.94 -13.17
C PHE A 133 9.24 -6.75 -14.54
N ALA A 134 9.80 -7.32 -15.61
CA ALA A 134 9.20 -7.28 -16.94
C ALA A 134 7.84 -8.00 -17.00
N LYS A 135 7.63 -9.02 -16.15
CA LYS A 135 6.37 -9.77 -15.99
C LYS A 135 5.39 -9.12 -14.99
N GLY A 136 5.71 -7.92 -14.51
CA GLY A 136 4.93 -7.19 -13.51
C GLY A 136 5.22 -7.57 -12.06
N GLY A 137 6.41 -8.12 -11.79
CA GLY A 137 6.88 -8.38 -10.44
C GLY A 137 7.11 -7.11 -9.64
N VAL A 138 6.90 -7.24 -8.33
CA VAL A 138 6.93 -6.12 -7.39
C VAL A 138 8.31 -5.99 -6.72
N GLY A 139 8.98 -7.10 -6.42
CA GLY A 139 10.25 -7.06 -5.67
C GLY A 139 10.07 -6.45 -4.28
N MET A 140 9.00 -6.86 -3.60
CA MET A 140 8.73 -6.50 -2.21
C MET A 140 9.95 -6.84 -1.35
N ASN A 141 10.27 -5.94 -0.42
CA ASN A 141 11.47 -6.04 0.40
C ASN A 141 11.18 -5.96 1.89
N THR A 142 9.90 -5.90 2.28
CA THR A 142 9.47 -5.82 3.67
C THR A 142 8.27 -6.73 3.91
N VAL A 143 8.28 -7.45 5.01
CA VAL A 143 7.11 -8.19 5.52
C VAL A 143 6.82 -7.80 6.96
N ARG A 144 5.54 -7.78 7.34
CA ARG A 144 5.10 -7.63 8.74
C ARG A 144 4.61 -8.97 9.27
N VAL A 145 5.06 -9.38 10.45
CA VAL A 145 4.89 -10.74 10.97
C VAL A 145 4.36 -10.71 12.41
N PRO A 146 3.21 -11.34 12.69
CA PRO A 146 2.74 -11.55 14.05
C PRO A 146 3.68 -12.38 14.93
N LEU A 147 3.90 -11.91 16.16
CA LEU A 147 4.49 -12.68 17.25
C LEU A 147 3.37 -13.35 18.05
N GLY A 148 3.00 -14.56 17.66
CA GLY A 148 1.82 -15.27 18.15
C GLY A 148 0.65 -15.15 17.18
N ALA A 149 -0.55 -15.52 17.63
CA ALA A 149 -1.75 -15.41 16.81
C ALA A 149 -2.17 -13.95 16.59
N CYS A 150 -2.76 -13.70 15.41
CA CYS A 150 -3.55 -12.50 15.10
C CYS A 150 -4.99 -12.92 14.76
N ASP A 151 -5.79 -11.99 14.22
CA ASP A 151 -7.12 -12.26 13.66
C ASP A 151 -7.10 -13.25 12.47
N PHE A 152 -6.04 -13.24 11.67
CA PHE A 152 -5.82 -14.16 10.54
C PHE A 152 -5.02 -15.41 10.94
N GLY A 153 -5.73 -16.43 11.39
CA GLY A 153 -5.19 -17.76 11.68
C GLY A 153 -6.28 -18.80 11.94
N VAL A 154 -5.89 -19.93 12.54
CA VAL A 154 -6.79 -21.07 12.84
C VAL A 154 -7.08 -21.25 14.33
N SER A 155 -6.33 -20.61 15.21
CA SER A 155 -6.56 -20.63 16.65
C SER A 155 -5.85 -19.48 17.34
N PRO A 156 -6.35 -19.02 18.51
CA PRO A 156 -5.63 -18.08 19.34
C PRO A 156 -4.50 -18.81 20.10
N TYR A 157 -3.30 -18.22 20.10
CA TYR A 157 -2.15 -18.69 20.88
C TYR A 157 -1.13 -17.57 21.07
N THR A 158 -0.22 -17.76 22.03
CA THR A 158 1.02 -17.00 22.16
C THR A 158 2.19 -17.97 22.23
N TYR A 159 3.42 -17.47 22.27
CA TYR A 159 4.56 -18.35 22.43
C TYR A 159 4.68 -18.93 23.85
N ASP A 160 3.89 -18.48 24.83
CA ASP A 160 4.06 -18.83 26.26
C ASP A 160 2.72 -19.02 27.01
N ASP A 161 1.73 -19.63 26.34
CA ASP A 161 0.47 -20.01 26.99
C ASP A 161 0.66 -21.12 28.03
N THR A 162 -0.06 -21.01 29.14
CA THR A 162 -0.23 -22.04 30.19
C THR A 162 -1.63 -22.65 30.10
N GLU A 163 -1.72 -23.99 30.18
CA GLU A 163 -3.01 -24.70 30.03
C GLU A 163 -3.99 -24.40 31.18
N ASP A 164 -3.47 -24.19 32.39
CA ASP A 164 -4.25 -23.90 33.59
C ASP A 164 -4.36 -22.39 33.90
N GLY A 165 -3.78 -21.54 33.05
CA GLY A 165 -3.72 -20.10 33.25
C GLY A 165 -2.75 -19.64 34.34
N SER A 166 -1.89 -20.52 34.86
CA SER A 166 -0.83 -20.15 35.81
C SER A 166 0.18 -19.15 35.21
N GLU A 167 0.84 -18.37 36.06
CA GLU A 167 1.85 -17.41 35.62
C GLU A 167 3.20 -18.10 35.39
N ASP A 168 3.81 -17.88 34.22
CA ASP A 168 5.16 -18.34 33.89
C ASP A 168 6.14 -17.16 33.83
N MET A 169 6.46 -16.60 35.00
CA MET A 169 7.29 -15.39 35.13
C MET A 169 8.71 -15.54 34.56
N LYS A 170 9.16 -16.77 34.28
CA LYS A 170 10.48 -17.09 33.73
C LYS A 170 10.43 -17.50 32.25
N LEU A 171 9.24 -17.58 31.65
CA LEU A 171 9.01 -17.98 30.27
C LEU A 171 9.59 -19.38 29.99
N GLU A 172 9.45 -20.31 30.93
CA GLU A 172 9.97 -21.69 30.85
C GLU A 172 9.27 -22.49 29.74
N LEU A 173 8.01 -22.19 29.42
CA LEU A 173 7.21 -22.85 28.38
C LEU A 173 7.34 -22.20 27.00
N PHE A 174 8.09 -21.09 26.90
CA PHE A 174 8.19 -20.29 25.69
C PHE A 174 8.67 -21.09 24.48
N THR A 175 7.94 -21.03 23.38
CA THR A 175 8.35 -21.59 22.09
C THR A 175 7.70 -20.91 20.89
N ILE A 176 8.53 -20.48 19.93
CA ILE A 176 8.08 -19.92 18.65
C ILE A 176 7.52 -20.99 17.69
N LYS A 177 7.68 -22.28 18.02
CA LYS A 177 7.26 -23.40 17.15
C LYS A 177 5.74 -23.56 17.07
N LYS A 178 4.98 -22.86 17.91
CA LYS A 178 3.52 -22.79 17.84
C LYS A 178 3.02 -22.12 16.56
N ALA A 179 3.83 -21.27 15.93
CA ALA A 179 3.43 -20.58 14.69
C ALA A 179 3.29 -21.56 13.51
N PRO A 180 2.08 -21.77 12.96
CA PRO A 180 1.83 -22.76 11.92
C PRO A 180 2.42 -22.33 10.59
N LYS A 181 3.40 -23.09 10.07
CA LYS A 181 3.98 -22.91 8.73
C LYS A 181 4.69 -21.55 8.48
N LEU A 182 4.67 -20.64 9.46
CA LEU A 182 5.17 -19.26 9.35
C LEU A 182 6.66 -19.21 9.01
N TRP A 183 7.50 -19.83 9.83
CA TRP A 183 8.95 -19.78 9.65
C TRP A 183 9.42 -20.48 8.38
N MET A 184 8.74 -21.56 7.97
CA MET A 184 9.00 -22.22 6.68
C MET A 184 8.72 -21.29 5.50
N THR A 185 7.60 -20.57 5.54
CA THR A 185 7.23 -19.58 4.50
C THR A 185 8.21 -18.42 4.45
N LEU A 186 8.61 -17.87 5.60
CA LEU A 186 9.59 -16.78 5.65
C LEU A 186 10.96 -17.20 5.10
N LYS A 187 11.40 -18.44 5.36
CA LYS A 187 12.64 -18.99 4.79
C LYS A 187 12.57 -19.11 3.26
N ASP A 188 11.44 -19.53 2.72
CA ASP A 188 11.24 -19.54 1.25
C ASP A 188 11.34 -18.11 0.67
N ILE A 189 10.73 -17.12 1.32
CA ILE A 189 10.78 -15.72 0.87
C ILE A 189 12.22 -15.16 0.95
N VAL A 190 12.92 -15.39 2.05
CA VAL A 190 14.31 -14.93 2.24
C VAL A 190 15.27 -15.60 1.25
N ALA A 191 15.01 -16.84 0.82
CA ALA A 191 15.79 -17.48 -0.23
C ALA A 191 15.67 -16.74 -1.58
N ILE A 192 14.53 -16.12 -1.86
CA ILE A 192 14.29 -15.30 -3.06
C ILE A 192 14.86 -13.88 -2.89
N ASN A 193 14.66 -13.27 -1.71
CA ASN A 193 15.14 -11.94 -1.38
C ASN A 193 15.89 -11.92 -0.05
N PRO A 194 17.22 -12.13 -0.05
CA PRO A 194 18.03 -12.15 1.18
C PRO A 194 18.10 -10.81 1.92
N ALA A 195 17.72 -9.70 1.27
CA ALA A 195 17.69 -8.37 1.86
C ALA A 195 16.34 -8.00 2.48
N LEU A 196 15.45 -8.99 2.69
CA LEU A 196 14.12 -8.80 3.25
C LEU A 196 14.18 -8.18 4.65
N LYS A 197 13.41 -7.11 4.86
CA LYS A 197 13.17 -6.50 6.17
C LYS A 197 11.98 -7.19 6.83
N ILE A 198 12.19 -7.83 7.98
CA ILE A 198 11.11 -8.46 8.75
C ILE A 198 10.74 -7.53 9.92
N VAL A 199 9.55 -6.96 9.87
CA VAL A 199 8.94 -6.19 10.96
C VAL A 199 8.07 -7.14 11.78
N VAL A 200 8.24 -7.17 13.09
CA VAL A 200 7.43 -8.02 13.98
C VAL A 200 6.60 -7.18 14.94
N ALA A 201 5.40 -7.65 15.26
CA ALA A 201 4.53 -7.04 16.26
C ALA A 201 3.75 -8.14 16.99
N ALA A 202 3.50 -7.96 18.29
CA ALA A 202 2.64 -8.86 19.04
C ALA A 202 1.21 -8.30 19.08
N TRP A 203 0.21 -9.14 18.78
CA TRP A 203 -1.19 -8.76 18.94
C TRP A 203 -1.61 -8.77 20.42
N SER A 204 -1.06 -9.70 21.19
CA SER A 204 -1.36 -9.85 22.61
C SER A 204 -0.15 -10.41 23.35
N ALA A 205 -0.01 -10.04 24.62
CA ALA A 205 0.77 -10.84 25.57
C ALA A 205 0.06 -12.19 25.87
N PRO A 206 0.76 -13.17 26.46
CA PRO A 206 0.14 -14.36 27.04
C PRO A 206 -1.03 -13.99 27.98
N GLY A 207 -2.09 -14.80 27.97
CA GLY A 207 -3.34 -14.48 28.68
C GLY A 207 -3.16 -14.26 30.19
N TRP A 208 -2.24 -15.00 30.81
CA TRP A 208 -1.93 -14.87 32.24
C TRP A 208 -1.22 -13.54 32.59
N MET A 209 -0.66 -12.81 31.62
CA MET A 209 -0.10 -11.46 31.82
C MET A 209 -1.17 -10.36 31.77
N LYS A 210 -2.42 -10.70 31.46
CA LYS A 210 -3.48 -9.74 31.14
C LYS A 210 -4.62 -9.74 32.15
N GLU A 211 -5.32 -8.62 32.20
CA GLU A 211 -6.53 -8.44 33.00
C GLU A 211 -7.67 -7.82 32.19
N ASN A 212 -8.90 -7.95 32.68
CA ASN A 212 -10.13 -7.48 32.02
C ASN A 212 -10.30 -8.07 30.60
N THR A 213 -9.95 -9.34 30.44
CA THR A 213 -10.06 -10.09 29.19
C THR A 213 -11.43 -10.76 29.05
N ASN A 214 -11.72 -11.33 27.89
CA ASN A 214 -12.86 -12.24 27.74
C ASN A 214 -12.71 -13.43 28.71
N ALA A 215 -13.79 -13.75 29.42
CA ALA A 215 -13.83 -14.80 30.44
C ALA A 215 -13.57 -16.22 29.90
N ASP A 216 -13.99 -16.48 28.66
CA ASP A 216 -13.84 -17.79 28.00
C ASP A 216 -12.54 -17.85 27.18
N GLN A 217 -11.98 -16.70 26.79
CA GLN A 217 -10.75 -16.63 26.01
C GLN A 217 -9.84 -15.47 26.44
N PRO A 218 -8.86 -15.70 27.35
CA PRO A 218 -8.01 -14.63 27.90
C PRO A 218 -7.11 -13.88 26.91
N LEU A 219 -6.93 -14.37 25.68
CA LEU A 219 -6.22 -13.62 24.63
C LEU A 219 -7.11 -12.55 23.99
N PHE A 220 -8.43 -12.65 24.12
CA PHE A 220 -9.36 -11.69 23.53
C PHE A 220 -9.56 -10.49 24.46
N GLY A 221 -9.30 -9.30 23.92
CA GLY A 221 -9.43 -8.04 24.66
C GLY A 221 -8.44 -7.89 25.80
N GLY A 222 -8.75 -6.96 26.70
CA GLY A 222 -8.03 -6.74 27.95
C GLY A 222 -6.79 -5.86 27.85
N ASN A 223 -6.08 -5.79 28.97
CA ASN A 223 -4.97 -4.87 29.21
C ASN A 223 -3.78 -5.66 29.76
N LEU A 224 -2.56 -5.18 29.49
CA LEU A 224 -1.39 -5.68 30.22
C LEU A 224 -1.52 -5.31 31.70
N LYS A 225 -1.43 -6.29 32.61
CA LYS A 225 -1.43 -6.04 34.06
C LYS A 225 -0.29 -5.10 34.44
N ALA A 226 -0.55 -4.19 35.37
CA ALA A 226 0.50 -3.38 35.97
C ALA A 226 1.59 -4.26 36.61
N GLY A 227 2.86 -3.99 36.32
CA GLY A 227 4.00 -4.75 36.82
C GLY A 227 4.46 -5.90 35.92
N MET A 228 3.69 -6.24 34.87
CA MET A 228 4.08 -7.27 33.89
C MET A 228 5.00 -6.75 32.78
N GLU A 229 5.32 -5.44 32.74
CA GLU A 229 6.08 -4.81 31.66
C GLU A 229 7.47 -5.47 31.48
N GLN A 230 8.13 -5.82 32.59
CA GLN A 230 9.45 -6.48 32.55
C GLN A 230 9.36 -7.89 31.94
N VAL A 231 8.36 -8.67 32.30
CA VAL A 231 8.19 -10.04 31.80
C VAL A 231 7.73 -10.03 30.35
N TYR A 232 6.83 -9.10 29.99
CA TYR A 232 6.41 -8.91 28.61
C TYR A 232 7.56 -8.43 27.71
N ALA A 233 8.41 -7.51 28.17
CA ALA A 233 9.63 -7.14 27.44
C ALA A 233 10.54 -8.36 27.22
N ASN A 234 10.72 -9.21 28.24
CA ASN A 234 11.49 -10.44 28.11
C ASN A 234 10.87 -11.41 27.09
N TYR A 235 9.54 -11.51 27.01
CA TYR A 235 8.83 -12.31 26.01
C TYR A 235 9.12 -11.85 24.58
N LEU A 236 9.05 -10.53 24.33
CA LEU A 236 9.34 -9.96 23.02
C LEU A 236 10.83 -10.11 22.64
N ILE A 237 11.75 -9.86 23.57
CA ILE A 237 13.20 -10.06 23.36
C ILE A 237 13.48 -11.53 23.07
N LYS A 238 12.92 -12.45 23.85
CA LYS A 238 13.07 -13.90 23.65
C LYS A 238 12.54 -14.33 22.29
N SER A 239 11.45 -13.73 21.81
CA SER A 239 10.94 -13.95 20.45
C SER A 239 11.97 -13.58 19.38
N VAL A 240 12.56 -12.38 19.45
CA VAL A 240 13.60 -11.93 18.51
C VAL A 240 14.82 -12.86 18.53
N VAL A 241 15.30 -13.20 19.74
CA VAL A 241 16.47 -14.09 19.93
C VAL A 241 16.21 -15.47 19.36
N GLU A 242 15.06 -16.06 19.67
CA GLU A 242 14.72 -17.42 19.26
C GLU A 242 14.44 -17.53 17.75
N ILE A 243 13.87 -16.49 17.13
CA ILE A 243 13.71 -16.42 15.67
C ILE A 243 15.10 -16.48 15.00
N LYS A 244 16.06 -15.66 15.47
CA LYS A 244 17.42 -15.72 14.94
C LYS A 244 18.08 -17.07 15.20
N ARG A 245 17.97 -17.58 16.43
CA ARG A 245 18.68 -18.78 16.88
C ARG A 245 18.16 -20.06 16.21
N GLN A 246 16.84 -20.20 16.07
CA GLN A 246 16.21 -21.43 15.57
C GLN A 246 15.98 -21.39 14.06
N GLU A 247 15.64 -20.21 13.51
CA GLU A 247 15.20 -20.08 12.11
C GLU A 247 16.23 -19.36 11.23
N GLY A 248 17.25 -18.74 11.82
CA GLY A 248 18.29 -18.01 11.09
C GLY A 248 17.85 -16.67 10.51
N LEU A 249 16.63 -16.23 10.83
CA LEU A 249 16.01 -15.01 10.30
C LEU A 249 16.39 -13.78 11.13
N ASP A 250 16.75 -12.70 10.46
CA ASP A 250 17.05 -11.42 11.11
C ASP A 250 15.81 -10.52 11.17
N ILE A 251 15.53 -10.01 12.37
CA ILE A 251 14.46 -9.04 12.58
C ILE A 251 14.97 -7.64 12.27
N PHE A 252 14.25 -6.91 11.43
CA PHE A 252 14.56 -5.51 11.11
C PHE A 252 13.99 -4.56 12.16
N ALA A 253 12.73 -4.75 12.56
CA ALA A 253 12.06 -3.88 13.54
C ALA A 253 11.06 -4.66 14.40
N LEU A 254 10.81 -4.15 15.60
CA LEU A 254 9.83 -4.65 16.55
C LEU A 254 8.91 -3.50 17.01
N SER A 255 7.60 -3.70 16.88
CA SER A 255 6.56 -2.94 17.58
C SER A 255 6.17 -3.69 18.86
N PRO A 256 6.10 -3.05 20.04
CA PRO A 256 5.75 -3.73 21.29
C PRO A 256 4.32 -4.29 21.31
N ALA A 257 3.40 -3.67 20.59
CA ALA A 257 2.05 -4.17 20.40
C ALA A 257 1.46 -3.66 19.08
N ASN A 258 0.61 -4.48 18.46
CA ASN A 258 -0.31 -4.08 17.42
C ASN A 258 -1.46 -3.28 18.04
N GLU A 259 -1.77 -2.10 17.51
CA GLU A 259 -2.96 -1.31 17.87
C GLU A 259 -3.22 -1.17 19.39
N PRO A 260 -2.25 -0.64 20.17
CA PRO A 260 -2.23 -0.68 21.64
C PRO A 260 -3.39 0.05 22.35
N GLN A 261 -4.36 0.63 21.63
CA GLN A 261 -5.49 1.34 22.21
C GLN A 261 -6.84 0.62 22.01
N ILE A 262 -6.85 -0.65 21.55
CA ILE A 262 -8.09 -1.42 21.37
C ILE A 262 -8.24 -2.55 22.42
N PRO A 263 -8.93 -2.30 23.56
CA PRO A 263 -9.09 -3.28 24.63
C PRO A 263 -10.20 -4.30 24.40
N GLU A 264 -11.07 -4.13 23.40
CA GLU A 264 -12.34 -4.86 23.31
C GLU A 264 -12.53 -5.49 21.92
N LEU A 265 -11.84 -6.62 21.67
CA LEU A 265 -11.99 -7.41 20.45
C LEU A 265 -12.16 -8.89 20.79
N GLN A 266 -12.79 -9.63 19.87
CA GLN A 266 -13.03 -11.08 19.98
C GLN A 266 -11.95 -11.90 19.26
N TYR A 267 -10.72 -11.38 19.24
CA TYR A 267 -9.51 -12.00 18.73
C TYR A 267 -8.30 -11.49 19.55
N PRO A 268 -7.09 -12.08 19.40
CA PRO A 268 -5.91 -11.64 20.15
C PRO A 268 -5.71 -10.12 20.03
N THR A 269 -5.81 -9.42 21.14
CA THR A 269 -5.50 -7.99 21.26
C THR A 269 -5.06 -7.67 22.69
N MET A 270 -4.37 -6.55 22.89
CA MET A 270 -4.00 -6.07 24.20
C MET A 270 -3.84 -4.56 24.20
N LYS A 271 -4.52 -3.88 25.12
CA LYS A 271 -4.27 -2.48 25.39
C LYS A 271 -2.94 -2.30 26.15
N LEU A 272 -2.14 -1.35 25.68
CA LEU A 272 -0.97 -0.81 26.37
C LEU A 272 -1.16 0.70 26.56
N SER A 273 -1.10 1.16 27.80
CA SER A 273 -1.04 2.60 28.09
C SER A 273 0.25 3.24 27.58
N ALA A 274 0.26 4.56 27.39
CA ALA A 274 1.48 5.28 27.01
C ALA A 274 2.59 5.11 28.07
N ASP A 275 2.25 5.13 29.37
CA ASP A 275 3.19 4.91 30.47
C ASP A 275 3.84 3.52 30.40
N GLN A 276 3.06 2.48 30.10
CA GLN A 276 3.59 1.13 29.88
C GLN A 276 4.50 1.09 28.65
N SER A 277 4.14 1.76 27.55
CA SER A 277 5.01 1.87 26.37
C SER A 277 6.33 2.59 26.66
N ILE A 278 6.32 3.65 27.47
CA ILE A 278 7.54 4.36 27.90
C ILE A 278 8.49 3.39 28.64
N GLN A 279 7.94 2.61 29.57
CA GLN A 279 8.73 1.61 30.30
C GLN A 279 9.22 0.50 29.37
N LEU A 280 8.35 -0.03 28.51
CA LEU A 280 8.69 -1.09 27.55
C LEU A 280 9.79 -0.65 26.58
N GLY A 281 9.76 0.58 26.07
CA GLY A 281 10.82 1.10 25.18
C GLY A 281 12.21 0.94 25.82
N LYS A 282 12.37 1.40 27.06
CA LYS A 282 13.63 1.31 27.82
C LYS A 282 14.06 -0.13 28.07
N LEU A 283 13.13 -0.98 28.47
CA LEU A 283 13.36 -2.40 28.75
C LEU A 283 13.77 -3.17 27.49
N LEU A 284 13.04 -2.97 26.39
CA LEU A 284 13.29 -3.60 25.10
C LEU A 284 14.65 -3.19 24.55
N ARG A 285 14.96 -1.89 24.51
CA ARG A 285 16.25 -1.42 23.99
C ARG A 285 17.42 -2.02 24.77
N THR A 286 17.36 -1.93 26.11
CA THR A 286 18.39 -2.46 27.00
C THR A 286 18.55 -3.99 26.84
N GLY A 287 17.43 -4.71 26.79
CA GLY A 287 17.43 -6.16 26.69
C GLY A 287 17.88 -6.68 25.33
N LEU A 288 17.46 -6.05 24.23
CA LEU A 288 17.95 -6.35 22.88
C LEU A 288 19.45 -6.09 22.76
N ASP A 289 19.94 -4.98 23.32
CA ASP A 289 21.38 -4.67 23.29
C ASP A 289 22.21 -5.71 24.04
N LYS A 290 21.74 -6.12 25.22
CA LYS A 290 22.36 -7.18 26.02
C LYS A 290 22.34 -8.53 25.32
N ALA A 291 21.30 -8.80 24.54
CA ALA A 291 21.16 -10.02 23.74
C ALA A 291 21.93 -9.96 22.39
N GLY A 292 22.60 -8.85 22.08
CA GLY A 292 23.37 -8.67 20.84
C GLY A 292 22.55 -8.21 19.63
N HIS A 293 21.30 -7.80 19.82
CA HIS A 293 20.36 -7.39 18.76
C HIS A 293 20.22 -5.86 18.66
N LYS A 294 21.35 -5.14 18.68
CA LYS A 294 21.41 -3.67 18.64
C LYS A 294 20.81 -3.05 17.38
N SER A 295 20.84 -3.79 16.27
CA SER A 295 20.33 -3.34 14.97
C SER A 295 18.81 -3.41 14.83
N VAL A 296 18.12 -4.15 15.71
CA VAL A 296 16.65 -4.23 15.68
C VAL A 296 16.08 -2.86 16.05
N LYS A 297 15.36 -2.25 15.12
CA LYS A 297 14.66 -0.97 15.34
C LYS A 297 13.46 -1.17 16.27
N LEU A 298 13.16 -0.18 17.11
CA LEU A 298 11.93 -0.16 17.89
C LEU A 298 10.95 0.86 17.31
N PHE A 299 9.72 0.42 17.05
CA PHE A 299 8.64 1.25 16.53
C PHE A 299 7.67 1.61 17.65
N ALA A 300 7.42 2.90 17.81
CA ALA A 300 6.37 3.41 18.69
C ALA A 300 5.01 3.40 17.95
N TRP A 301 3.94 3.42 18.74
CA TRP A 301 2.54 3.54 18.32
C TRP A 301 1.95 2.33 17.58
N ASP A 302 2.26 2.14 16.30
CA ASP A 302 1.75 1.05 15.45
C ASP A 302 0.21 0.95 15.44
N HIS A 303 -0.42 2.11 15.21
CA HIS A 303 -1.88 2.26 15.21
C HIS A 303 -2.32 3.49 14.37
N ASN A 304 -3.60 3.83 14.43
CA ASN A 304 -4.26 4.70 13.46
C ASN A 304 -3.81 6.16 13.51
N TRP A 305 -4.05 6.88 12.41
CA TRP A 305 -3.77 8.31 12.26
C TRP A 305 -4.71 9.22 13.07
N ASP A 306 -5.75 8.69 13.72
CA ASP A 306 -6.74 9.47 14.46
C ASP A 306 -6.26 9.92 15.84
N ASN A 307 -5.12 9.43 16.32
CA ASN A 307 -4.57 9.78 17.63
C ASN A 307 -3.06 10.05 17.55
N THR A 308 -2.69 11.32 17.60
CA THR A 308 -1.29 11.76 17.72
C THR A 308 -0.81 11.87 19.17
N ASP A 309 -1.72 11.96 20.13
CA ASP A 309 -1.40 12.25 21.53
C ASP A 309 -0.62 11.11 22.17
N TYR A 310 -0.97 9.86 21.85
CA TYR A 310 -0.25 8.69 22.38
C TYR A 310 1.23 8.66 21.97
N PRO A 311 1.60 8.68 20.66
CA PRO A 311 3.00 8.70 20.27
C PRO A 311 3.74 9.92 20.82
N LEU A 312 3.10 11.11 20.86
CA LEU A 312 3.71 12.31 21.44
C LEU A 312 4.01 12.10 22.93
N GLN A 313 3.07 11.59 23.73
CA GLN A 313 3.29 11.32 25.16
C GLN A 313 4.45 10.35 25.38
N VAL A 314 4.56 9.28 24.58
CA VAL A 314 5.64 8.30 24.70
C VAL A 314 6.99 8.94 24.38
N LEU A 315 7.05 9.74 23.32
CA LEU A 315 8.29 10.36 22.85
C LEU A 315 8.72 11.57 23.69
N ASP A 316 7.78 12.30 24.30
CA ASP A 316 8.05 13.42 25.22
C ASP A 316 8.73 12.92 26.49
N ALA A 317 8.37 11.71 26.94
CA ALA A 317 8.99 11.09 28.11
C ALA A 317 10.41 10.58 27.83
N ASP A 318 10.63 9.88 26.72
CA ASP A 318 11.95 9.46 26.25
C ASP A 318 11.91 8.95 24.79
N PRO A 319 12.45 9.70 23.82
CA PRO A 319 12.48 9.25 22.43
C PRO A 319 13.65 8.29 22.13
N THR A 320 14.65 8.21 23.03
CA THR A 320 15.94 7.51 22.80
C THR A 320 15.81 6.03 22.44
N PRO A 321 14.90 5.25 23.05
CA PRO A 321 14.76 3.84 22.71
C PRO A 321 14.21 3.61 21.30
N TRP A 322 13.48 4.57 20.76
CA TRP A 322 12.69 4.43 19.55
C TRP A 322 13.47 4.83 18.32
N SER A 323 13.25 4.11 17.23
CA SER A 323 13.85 4.41 15.92
C SER A 323 12.85 5.03 14.95
N ALA A 324 11.56 4.79 15.16
CA ALA A 324 10.51 5.28 14.30
C ALA A 324 9.13 5.31 15.00
N VAL A 325 8.18 5.99 14.36
CA VAL A 325 6.75 5.88 14.66
C VAL A 325 6.06 5.10 13.54
N ALA A 326 5.29 4.08 13.91
CA ALA A 326 4.54 3.24 12.99
C ALA A 326 3.05 3.64 12.98
N TRP A 327 2.42 3.55 11.80
CA TRP A 327 1.04 4.01 11.58
C TRP A 327 0.20 3.05 10.75
N HIS A 328 -1.08 2.97 11.08
CA HIS A 328 -2.14 2.26 10.37
C HIS A 328 -3.13 3.24 9.71
N GLY A 329 -3.87 2.76 8.71
CA GLY A 329 -4.75 3.57 7.86
C GLY A 329 -6.25 3.39 8.08
N TYR A 330 -6.71 2.85 9.23
CA TYR A 330 -8.12 2.52 9.45
C TYR A 330 -8.97 3.70 9.94
N ALA A 331 -8.34 4.68 10.58
CA ALA A 331 -8.98 5.91 11.05
C ALA A 331 -8.02 7.10 10.99
N GLY A 332 -8.58 8.31 10.90
CA GLY A 332 -7.80 9.56 10.81
C GLY A 332 -7.37 9.92 9.38
N GLN A 333 -6.32 10.74 9.27
CA GLN A 333 -5.79 11.24 7.99
C GLN A 333 -4.26 11.18 7.94
N PRO A 334 -3.65 10.93 6.77
CA PRO A 334 -2.20 10.83 6.62
C PRO A 334 -1.38 12.01 7.21
N SER A 335 -1.91 13.24 7.26
CA SER A 335 -1.20 14.39 7.86
C SER A 335 -0.86 14.23 9.33
N ALA A 336 -1.57 13.37 10.08
CA ALA A 336 -1.27 13.11 11.49
C ALA A 336 0.18 12.67 11.71
N GLN A 337 0.74 11.90 10.78
CA GLN A 337 2.14 11.50 10.81
C GLN A 337 3.09 12.70 10.85
N LYS A 338 2.74 13.78 10.14
CA LYS A 338 3.55 14.98 10.04
C LYS A 338 3.60 15.76 11.34
N VAL A 339 2.51 15.75 12.12
CA VAL A 339 2.46 16.37 13.45
C VAL A 339 3.52 15.77 14.35
N VAL A 340 3.58 14.42 14.41
CA VAL A 340 4.57 13.72 15.24
C VAL A 340 5.98 13.84 14.66
N TYR A 341 6.13 13.75 13.34
CA TYR A 341 7.43 13.93 12.69
C TYR A 341 8.02 15.33 12.94
N ASP A 342 7.21 16.39 12.92
CA ASP A 342 7.69 17.75 13.17
C ASP A 342 8.16 17.96 14.62
N ALA A 343 7.58 17.23 15.57
CA ALA A 343 8.06 17.19 16.94
C ALA A 343 9.37 16.39 17.10
N TYR A 344 9.54 15.30 16.33
CA TYR A 344 10.71 14.40 16.41
C TYR A 344 11.30 14.06 15.02
N PRO A 345 11.91 15.04 14.32
CA PRO A 345 12.32 14.87 12.92
C PRO A 345 13.49 13.90 12.71
N SER A 346 14.16 13.50 13.79
CA SER A 346 15.22 12.48 13.77
C SER A 346 14.69 11.04 13.72
N LEU A 347 13.41 10.82 14.00
CA LEU A 347 12.78 9.51 13.92
C LEU A 347 12.22 9.26 12.52
N ASP A 348 12.35 8.02 12.04
CA ASP A 348 11.72 7.60 10.80
C ASP A 348 10.18 7.51 11.00
N VAL A 349 9.42 7.56 9.91
CA VAL A 349 7.98 7.25 9.90
C VAL A 349 7.76 6.03 9.02
N TYR A 350 7.01 5.05 9.53
CA TYR A 350 6.63 3.84 8.79
C TYR A 350 5.11 3.70 8.77
N PHE A 351 4.55 3.48 7.58
CA PHE A 351 3.20 2.96 7.44
C PHE A 351 3.24 1.43 7.42
N THR A 352 2.56 0.79 8.38
CA THR A 352 2.76 -0.63 8.73
C THR A 352 1.57 -1.51 8.45
N GLU A 353 0.35 -0.96 8.30
CA GLU A 353 -0.83 -1.77 8.05
C GLU A 353 -2.00 -1.01 7.41
N HIS A 354 -2.61 -1.65 6.40
CA HIS A 354 -3.93 -1.30 5.87
C HIS A 354 -4.52 -2.47 5.11
N THR A 355 -5.84 -2.55 5.06
CA THR A 355 -6.53 -3.42 4.10
C THR A 355 -7.84 -2.77 3.65
N GLN A 356 -8.20 -3.05 2.40
CA GLN A 356 -9.54 -2.78 1.88
C GLN A 356 -10.38 -4.06 2.02
N VAL A 357 -11.66 -4.00 1.65
CA VAL A 357 -12.52 -5.20 1.58
C VAL A 357 -12.89 -5.53 0.14
N THR A 358 -13.15 -6.81 -0.14
CA THR A 358 -13.44 -7.34 -1.48
C THR A 358 -14.37 -8.55 -1.38
N GLN A 359 -15.49 -8.55 -2.11
CA GLN A 359 -16.44 -9.68 -2.14
C GLN A 359 -16.47 -10.32 -3.54
N TRP A 360 -16.61 -11.64 -3.64
CA TRP A 360 -16.75 -12.37 -4.92
C TRP A 360 -15.62 -12.10 -5.93
N PHE A 361 -14.39 -11.91 -5.44
CA PHE A 361 -13.23 -11.46 -6.24
C PHE A 361 -13.45 -10.15 -7.01
N SER A 362 -14.40 -9.32 -6.57
CA SER A 362 -14.65 -8.00 -7.15
C SER A 362 -13.68 -6.99 -6.55
N GLU A 363 -12.80 -6.47 -7.40
CA GLU A 363 -11.86 -5.41 -7.07
C GLU A 363 -12.40 -4.09 -7.64
N PRO A 364 -13.17 -3.31 -6.84
CA PRO A 364 -13.66 -2.04 -7.32
C PRO A 364 -12.50 -1.07 -7.47
N TYR A 365 -12.55 -0.25 -8.53
CA TYR A 365 -11.59 0.83 -8.74
C TYR A 365 -11.42 1.74 -7.51
N LYS A 366 -12.49 1.92 -6.74
CA LYS A 366 -12.48 2.64 -5.46
C LYS A 366 -11.41 2.14 -4.49
N ASN A 367 -11.14 0.83 -4.42
CA ASN A 367 -10.13 0.28 -3.52
C ASN A 367 -8.73 0.78 -3.89
N MET A 368 -8.33 0.66 -5.16
CA MET A 368 -7.04 1.19 -5.60
C MET A 368 -6.98 2.71 -5.52
N LYS A 369 -8.05 3.41 -5.93
CA LYS A 369 -8.08 4.88 -5.85
C LYS A 369 -7.80 5.34 -4.42
N ASN A 370 -8.52 4.80 -3.45
CA ASN A 370 -8.37 5.18 -2.04
C ASN A 370 -7.00 4.77 -1.49
N SER A 371 -6.57 3.52 -1.71
CA SER A 371 -5.25 3.07 -1.26
C SER A 371 -4.10 3.85 -1.93
N ALA A 372 -4.22 4.23 -3.20
CA ALA A 372 -3.23 5.07 -3.87
C ALA A 372 -3.22 6.50 -3.32
N ARG A 373 -4.40 7.11 -3.15
CA ARG A 373 -4.56 8.44 -2.57
C ARG A 373 -3.96 8.52 -1.18
N ASP A 374 -4.35 7.61 -0.30
CA ASP A 374 -4.05 7.70 1.13
C ASP A 374 -2.64 7.16 1.44
N LEU A 375 -2.18 6.11 0.73
CA LEU A 375 -0.89 5.46 1.04
C LEU A 375 0.24 5.91 0.11
N LEU A 376 0.07 5.85 -1.21
CA LEU A 376 1.18 6.19 -2.13
C LEU A 376 1.46 7.70 -2.18
N ILE A 377 0.41 8.50 -2.05
CA ILE A 377 0.51 9.95 -2.07
C ILE A 377 0.47 10.47 -0.64
N GLY A 378 -0.60 10.21 0.11
CA GLY A 378 -0.79 10.70 1.48
C GLY A 378 0.35 10.33 2.43
N SER A 379 0.50 9.05 2.77
CA SER A 379 1.42 8.64 3.82
C SER A 379 2.88 9.01 3.50
N ILE A 380 3.31 8.83 2.25
CA ILE A 380 4.66 9.20 1.78
C ILE A 380 4.87 10.72 1.78
N ARG A 381 3.86 11.50 1.39
CA ARG A 381 3.92 12.97 1.47
C ARG A 381 4.10 13.46 2.91
N TYR A 382 3.60 12.70 3.87
CA TYR A 382 3.77 12.95 5.30
C TYR A 382 4.85 12.07 5.93
N MET A 383 5.96 11.93 5.22
CA MET A 383 7.24 11.39 5.68
C MET A 383 7.33 9.87 5.85
N SER A 384 6.27 9.12 5.54
CA SER A 384 6.37 7.65 5.54
C SER A 384 7.44 7.20 4.56
N ARG A 385 8.26 6.25 5.02
CA ARG A 385 9.27 5.54 4.24
C ARG A 385 8.74 4.22 3.68
N SER A 386 7.51 3.87 4.06
CA SER A 386 6.94 2.57 3.74
C SER A 386 5.49 2.61 3.29
N VAL A 387 5.10 1.55 2.59
CA VAL A 387 3.71 1.10 2.43
C VAL A 387 3.68 -0.40 2.63
N ILE A 388 3.20 -0.83 3.78
CA ILE A 388 3.05 -2.23 4.15
C ILE A 388 1.54 -2.50 4.25
N MET A 389 1.03 -3.34 3.37
CA MET A 389 -0.37 -3.79 3.40
C MET A 389 -0.56 -4.85 4.49
N TRP A 390 -1.79 -5.22 4.79
CA TRP A 390 -2.09 -6.36 5.65
C TRP A 390 -1.77 -7.69 4.93
N ASN A 391 -2.63 -8.70 4.94
CA ASN A 391 -2.32 -10.00 4.32
C ASN A 391 -1.83 -9.90 2.86
N LEU A 392 -0.68 -10.51 2.53
CA LEU A 392 -0.19 -10.53 1.15
C LEU A 392 -0.91 -11.54 0.25
N VAL A 393 -1.20 -12.73 0.79
CA VAL A 393 -1.84 -13.81 0.04
C VAL A 393 -2.91 -14.47 0.90
N LEU A 394 -4.15 -14.42 0.44
CA LEU A 394 -5.26 -15.15 1.04
C LEU A 394 -5.87 -16.09 0.00
N ARG A 395 -6.53 -17.15 0.45
CA ARG A 395 -7.42 -17.93 -0.41
C ARG A 395 -8.85 -17.43 -0.21
N LYS A 396 -9.67 -17.51 -1.24
CA LYS A 396 -11.11 -17.28 -1.14
C LYS A 396 -11.87 -18.59 -1.29
N ASP A 397 -12.98 -18.69 -0.57
CA ASP A 397 -13.93 -19.78 -0.73
C ASP A 397 -14.95 -19.49 -1.85
N GLU A 398 -15.84 -20.45 -2.10
CA GLU A 398 -16.90 -20.34 -3.13
C GLU A 398 -17.87 -19.18 -2.88
N ASP A 399 -18.00 -18.73 -1.63
CA ASP A 399 -18.87 -17.62 -1.20
C ASP A 399 -18.14 -16.26 -1.23
N GLY A 400 -16.85 -16.26 -1.58
CA GLY A 400 -16.02 -15.08 -1.74
C GLY A 400 -15.42 -14.54 -0.44
N PHE A 401 -15.45 -15.33 0.65
CA PHE A 401 -14.79 -15.00 1.92
C PHE A 401 -13.35 -15.49 1.94
N THR A 402 -12.47 -14.73 2.59
CA THR A 402 -11.05 -15.02 2.72
C THR A 402 -10.75 -15.86 3.93
N THR A 403 -9.96 -16.93 3.80
CA THR A 403 -9.69 -17.92 4.86
C THR A 403 -8.20 -18.30 4.94
N PRO A 404 -7.75 -18.97 6.04
CA PRO A 404 -8.46 -19.11 7.32
C PRO A 404 -8.51 -17.78 8.08
N HIS A 405 -9.38 -17.69 9.08
CA HIS A 405 -9.46 -16.54 9.99
C HIS A 405 -10.14 -16.97 11.30
N LEU A 406 -9.94 -16.22 12.38
CA LEU A 406 -10.66 -16.42 13.63
C LEU A 406 -12.14 -16.01 13.49
N PRO A 407 -13.05 -16.48 14.37
CA PRO A 407 -14.45 -16.05 14.32
C PRO A 407 -14.61 -14.54 14.57
N ASN A 408 -15.64 -13.93 13.98
CA ASN A 408 -16.00 -12.51 14.17
C ASN A 408 -14.92 -11.48 13.78
N VAL A 409 -14.00 -11.86 12.89
CA VAL A 409 -13.01 -10.95 12.31
C VAL A 409 -13.35 -10.62 10.85
N CYS A 410 -12.51 -9.85 10.18
CA CYS A 410 -12.69 -9.52 8.78
C CYS A 410 -12.74 -10.77 7.88
N MET A 411 -13.92 -11.08 7.34
CA MET A 411 -14.12 -12.28 6.50
C MET A 411 -13.88 -12.02 5.01
N ASN A 412 -13.70 -10.78 4.59
CA ASN A 412 -13.57 -10.40 3.19
C ASN A 412 -12.49 -9.32 2.97
N CYS A 413 -11.48 -9.34 3.82
CA CYS A 413 -10.33 -8.45 3.70
C CYS A 413 -9.60 -8.71 2.38
N ASN A 414 -9.05 -7.67 1.81
CA ASN A 414 -8.25 -7.77 0.61
C ASN A 414 -6.85 -8.25 0.94
N ALA A 415 -6.22 -8.81 -0.08
CA ALA A 415 -4.82 -9.19 -0.08
C ALA A 415 -4.22 -8.88 -1.44
N ALA A 416 -2.90 -8.74 -1.56
CA ALA A 416 -2.26 -8.51 -2.86
C ALA A 416 -2.60 -9.63 -3.88
N ILE A 417 -2.72 -10.87 -3.38
CA ILE A 417 -3.06 -12.04 -4.17
C ILE A 417 -4.21 -12.80 -3.50
N LEU A 418 -5.22 -13.15 -4.29
CA LEU A 418 -6.32 -14.02 -3.88
C LEU A 418 -6.24 -15.33 -4.66
N LEU A 419 -5.90 -16.42 -3.98
CA LEU A 419 -5.96 -17.77 -4.56
C LEU A 419 -7.43 -18.14 -4.81
N LEU A 420 -7.69 -18.75 -5.97
CA LEU A 420 -9.01 -19.26 -6.32
C LEU A 420 -9.30 -20.57 -5.57
N PRO A 421 -10.57 -20.93 -5.29
CA PRO A 421 -10.92 -22.09 -4.48
C PRO A 421 -10.26 -23.39 -4.97
N GLU A 422 -10.23 -23.61 -6.29
CA GLU A 422 -9.64 -24.79 -6.93
C GLU A 422 -8.12 -24.92 -6.73
N SER A 423 -7.46 -23.85 -6.33
CA SER A 423 -6.00 -23.76 -6.24
C SER A 423 -5.47 -24.20 -4.90
N THR A 424 -6.36 -24.47 -3.94
CA THR A 424 -6.00 -25.03 -2.64
C THR A 424 -6.80 -26.31 -2.43
N ASP A 425 -6.14 -27.43 -2.09
CA ASP A 425 -6.79 -28.71 -1.75
C ASP A 425 -7.42 -28.69 -0.35
N ALA A 426 -8.08 -27.60 -0.01
CA ALA A 426 -8.90 -27.63 1.18
C ALA A 426 -10.16 -28.45 0.81
N ASP A 427 -10.07 -29.78 0.92
CA ASP A 427 -11.22 -30.52 1.39
C ASP A 427 -11.48 -29.98 2.80
N LEU A 428 -12.28 -28.90 2.85
CA LEU A 428 -12.66 -28.20 4.07
C LEU A 428 -13.46 -29.11 5.03
N ASN A 429 -13.73 -30.35 4.60
CA ASN A 429 -14.36 -31.42 5.35
C ASN A 429 -13.39 -32.55 5.77
N SER A 430 -12.08 -32.42 5.50
CA SER A 430 -11.08 -33.49 5.73
C SER A 430 -10.78 -33.77 7.20
N GLY A 431 -11.21 -32.91 8.12
CA GLY A 431 -10.93 -33.03 9.55
C GLY A 431 -9.49 -32.68 9.94
N ASP A 432 -8.67 -32.14 9.03
CA ASP A 432 -7.41 -31.47 9.39
C ASP A 432 -7.73 -30.14 10.08
N PRO A 433 -7.31 -29.91 11.34
CA PRO A 433 -7.58 -28.66 12.05
C PRO A 433 -6.98 -27.42 11.37
N ASN A 434 -6.02 -27.59 10.44
CA ASN A 434 -5.46 -26.51 9.64
C ASN A 434 -6.26 -26.18 8.36
N HIS A 435 -7.31 -26.97 8.03
CA HIS A 435 -8.08 -26.87 6.79
C HIS A 435 -9.60 -26.76 7.05
N THR A 436 -10.01 -25.83 7.91
CA THR A 436 -11.44 -25.56 8.18
C THR A 436 -11.82 -24.14 7.76
N LYS A 437 -13.10 -23.88 7.43
CA LYS A 437 -13.53 -22.52 7.01
C LYS A 437 -13.49 -21.54 8.17
N THR A 438 -13.71 -22.03 9.40
CA THR A 438 -13.63 -21.27 10.64
C THR A 438 -13.22 -22.17 11.81
N VAL A 439 -12.69 -21.56 12.89
CA VAL A 439 -12.39 -22.26 14.16
C VAL A 439 -13.63 -22.93 14.78
N ALA A 440 -14.83 -22.41 14.51
CA ALA A 440 -16.08 -23.03 14.97
C ALA A 440 -16.34 -24.40 14.32
N GLU A 441 -15.94 -24.57 13.06
CA GLU A 441 -16.00 -25.86 12.36
C GLU A 441 -14.86 -26.80 12.82
N ALA A 442 -13.66 -26.26 13.09
CA ALA A 442 -12.54 -27.03 13.65
C ALA A 442 -12.84 -27.64 15.03
N ASN A 443 -13.64 -26.95 15.84
CA ASN A 443 -14.05 -27.40 17.18
C ASN A 443 -15.31 -28.26 17.19
N GLY A 444 -15.81 -28.70 16.03
CA GLY A 444 -16.94 -29.63 15.94
C GLY A 444 -18.31 -29.04 16.30
N ALA A 445 -18.48 -27.71 16.29
CA ALA A 445 -19.76 -27.06 16.50
C ALA A 445 -20.66 -27.17 15.24
N SER A 446 -21.08 -28.39 14.91
CA SER A 446 -22.18 -28.62 13.98
C SER A 446 -23.49 -28.21 14.65
N THR A 447 -24.08 -27.10 14.20
CA THR A 447 -25.50 -26.85 14.46
C THR A 447 -26.32 -27.89 13.70
N THR A 448 -26.60 -29.01 14.37
CA THR A 448 -27.49 -30.07 13.91
C THR A 448 -28.92 -29.54 13.86
N ALA A 449 -29.32 -29.01 12.71
CA ALA A 449 -30.71 -29.03 12.29
C ALA A 449 -30.84 -30.09 11.19
N GLU A 450 -31.42 -31.23 11.56
CA GLU A 450 -31.67 -32.39 10.70
C GLU A 450 -32.22 -31.99 9.31
N LYS A 451 -31.53 -32.42 8.25
CA LYS A 451 -32.17 -32.64 6.94
C LYS A 451 -32.05 -34.11 6.59
N LYS A 452 -33.17 -34.82 6.75
CA LYS A 452 -33.41 -36.14 6.20
C LYS A 452 -33.27 -36.14 4.67
N ASP A 453 -32.80 -37.27 4.19
CA ASP A 453 -32.39 -37.61 2.84
C ASP A 453 -33.34 -37.19 1.70
N ALA A 454 -32.76 -36.65 0.62
CA ALA A 454 -33.30 -36.76 -0.73
C ALA A 454 -32.15 -36.77 -1.75
N PRO A 455 -32.16 -37.66 -2.77
CA PRO A 455 -30.98 -37.93 -3.59
C PRO A 455 -30.71 -36.83 -4.62
N ALA A 456 -29.43 -36.74 -4.96
CA ALA A 456 -28.83 -35.77 -5.88
C ALA A 456 -29.60 -35.64 -7.22
N ALA A 457 -30.17 -34.45 -7.44
CA ALA A 457 -30.65 -34.04 -8.75
C ALA A 457 -30.06 -32.67 -9.11
N LYS A 458 -29.21 -32.67 -10.15
CA LYS A 458 -28.68 -31.51 -10.86
C LYS A 458 -29.71 -30.38 -10.95
N ARG A 459 -29.48 -29.25 -10.26
CA ARG A 459 -30.20 -28.00 -10.54
C ARG A 459 -29.20 -26.91 -10.96
N LYS A 460 -29.09 -26.74 -12.28
CA LYS A 460 -28.68 -25.46 -12.88
C LYS A 460 -29.66 -24.38 -12.37
N ARG A 461 -29.20 -23.45 -11.55
CA ARG A 461 -30.01 -22.29 -11.17
C ARG A 461 -29.63 -21.12 -12.08
N GLN A 462 -30.56 -20.75 -12.96
CA GLN A 462 -30.48 -19.57 -13.79
C GLN A 462 -30.36 -18.31 -12.92
N LEU A 463 -29.34 -17.51 -13.22
CA LEU A 463 -29.16 -16.14 -12.76
C LEU A 463 -30.37 -15.29 -13.17
N ARG A 464 -31.13 -14.80 -12.18
CA ARG A 464 -31.94 -13.59 -12.33
C ARG A 464 -31.30 -12.51 -11.47
N ARG A 465 -30.82 -11.46 -12.13
CA ARG A 465 -30.40 -10.18 -11.54
C ARG A 465 -31.50 -9.66 -10.60
N ARG A 466 -31.15 -9.33 -9.37
CA ARG A 466 -31.83 -8.31 -8.58
C ARG A 466 -30.77 -7.43 -7.95
N ALA A 467 -30.93 -6.14 -8.21
CA ALA A 467 -30.09 -5.04 -7.78
C ALA A 467 -30.22 -4.77 -6.28
N ASP A 468 -29.11 -4.28 -5.74
CA ASP A 468 -28.93 -3.31 -4.66
C ASP A 468 -30.15 -2.90 -3.84
N THR A 469 -30.08 -3.24 -2.55
CA THR A 469 -30.59 -2.37 -1.48
C THR A 469 -29.59 -2.40 -0.33
N ALA A 470 -29.01 -1.24 -0.05
CA ALA A 470 -28.13 -0.97 1.07
C ALA A 470 -28.83 -1.30 2.41
N VAL A 471 -28.09 -1.92 3.32
CA VAL A 471 -28.49 -2.08 4.73
C VAL A 471 -27.63 -1.12 5.56
N ALA A 472 -28.27 -0.11 6.13
CA ALA A 472 -27.69 0.77 7.14
C ALA A 472 -27.57 0.02 8.50
N PRO A 473 -26.58 0.34 9.35
CA PRO A 473 -26.40 -0.35 10.62
C PRO A 473 -27.48 0.06 11.64
N ALA A 474 -28.06 -0.94 12.31
CA ALA A 474 -29.05 -0.77 13.36
C ALA A 474 -28.38 -0.31 14.66
N VAL A 475 -28.76 0.88 15.12
CA VAL A 475 -28.49 1.38 16.48
C VAL A 475 -29.56 0.82 17.41
N ALA A 476 -29.17 -0.04 18.35
CA ALA A 476 -30.03 -0.49 19.42
C ALA A 476 -30.14 0.61 20.49
N SER A 477 -31.31 1.23 20.61
CA SER A 477 -31.66 2.09 21.76
C SER A 477 -32.56 1.31 22.71
N THR A 478 -32.12 1.17 23.96
CA THR A 478 -32.88 0.59 25.06
C THR A 478 -33.75 1.69 25.71
N THR A 479 -35.06 1.46 25.72
CA THR A 479 -36.03 2.28 26.44
C THR A 479 -36.05 1.89 27.92
N GLY A 480 -35.80 2.85 28.81
CA GLY A 480 -36.08 2.78 30.24
C GLY A 480 -36.73 4.08 30.70
N ALA A 481 -37.99 3.99 31.14
CA ALA A 481 -38.81 5.10 31.60
C ALA A 481 -38.43 5.58 33.00
N GLY A 482 -38.61 6.89 33.29
CA GLY A 482 -38.60 7.40 34.66
C GLY A 482 -38.57 8.94 34.78
N ALA A 483 -39.77 9.53 34.93
CA ALA A 483 -40.14 10.78 35.63
C ALA A 483 -39.18 12.00 35.58
N GLY A 484 -39.56 13.11 34.92
CA GLY A 484 -40.28 14.23 35.56
C GLY A 484 -39.29 15.34 35.97
N THR A 485 -39.29 16.53 35.38
CA THR A 485 -40.06 17.69 35.86
C THR A 485 -39.94 18.86 34.87
N VAL A 486 -41.03 19.62 34.79
CA VAL A 486 -41.37 20.77 33.93
C VAL A 486 -40.57 22.04 34.25
N ILE A 487 -40.05 22.75 33.22
CA ILE A 487 -40.09 24.24 33.10
C ILE A 487 -40.29 24.63 31.62
N LYS A 488 -41.18 25.60 31.38
CA LYS A 488 -41.70 26.14 30.11
C LYS A 488 -40.90 27.38 29.62
N PRO A 489 -41.19 28.00 28.44
CA PRO A 489 -40.19 28.34 27.41
C PRO A 489 -40.00 29.86 27.17
N LEU A 490 -39.08 30.23 26.26
CA LEU A 490 -39.07 31.52 25.58
C LEU A 490 -39.04 31.35 24.04
N THR A 491 -40.20 31.60 23.42
CA THR A 491 -40.50 32.49 22.26
C THR A 491 -39.42 32.74 21.20
N THR A 492 -39.58 32.21 19.97
CA THR A 492 -40.15 32.80 18.71
C THR A 492 -39.28 33.85 18.01
N VAL A 493 -39.03 33.68 16.70
CA VAL A 493 -39.59 34.51 15.59
C VAL A 493 -39.61 33.69 14.29
N GLU A 494 -40.74 33.81 13.58
CA GLU A 494 -41.14 33.17 12.32
C GLU A 494 -40.64 33.89 11.06
N GLY A 495 -40.71 33.18 9.93
CA GLY A 495 -41.29 33.71 8.68
C GLY A 495 -40.44 33.51 7.43
N VAL A 496 -40.94 33.16 6.24
CA VAL A 496 -42.27 32.84 5.69
C VAL A 496 -42.01 32.13 4.35
N HIS A 497 -42.79 31.09 4.04
CA HIS A 497 -42.94 30.43 2.73
C HIS A 497 -44.06 31.11 1.91
N PRO A 498 -44.13 30.96 0.57
CA PRO A 498 -45.04 29.94 -0.01
C PRO A 498 -44.44 29.28 -1.29
N GLN A 499 -44.53 27.96 -1.53
CA GLN A 499 -45.65 27.07 -1.87
C GLN A 499 -46.26 27.24 -3.28
N THR A 500 -46.22 26.14 -4.06
CA THR A 500 -47.19 25.55 -5.04
C THR A 500 -46.39 24.72 -6.06
N ASP A 501 -46.75 23.54 -6.56
CA ASP A 501 -47.89 22.64 -6.36
C ASP A 501 -47.54 21.26 -6.96
N ASP A 502 -48.27 20.24 -6.52
CA ASP A 502 -48.21 18.83 -6.95
C ASP A 502 -48.63 18.58 -8.41
N SER A 503 -48.07 17.54 -9.03
CA SER A 503 -48.87 16.56 -9.79
C SER A 503 -48.10 15.26 -10.06
N ALA A 504 -48.65 14.16 -9.55
CA ALA A 504 -48.33 12.78 -9.92
C ALA A 504 -48.64 12.50 -11.41
N VAL A 505 -48.07 11.43 -11.99
CA VAL A 505 -48.76 10.40 -12.82
C VAL A 505 -47.76 9.41 -13.48
N THR A 506 -47.86 8.15 -13.05
CA THR A 506 -47.71 6.85 -13.74
C THR A 506 -46.56 6.50 -14.71
N LYS A 507 -45.91 5.37 -14.39
CA LYS A 507 -45.21 4.45 -15.31
C LYS A 507 -46.12 3.89 -16.42
N PRO A 508 -45.53 3.55 -17.59
CA PRO A 508 -45.93 2.34 -18.31
C PRO A 508 -44.74 1.39 -18.61
N ALA A 509 -45.08 0.11 -18.75
CA ALA A 509 -44.23 -1.03 -19.12
C ALA A 509 -44.16 -1.18 -20.67
N PRO A 510 -43.30 -2.08 -21.21
CA PRO A 510 -42.68 -1.92 -22.53
C PRO A 510 -43.45 -2.58 -23.68
N ALA A 511 -43.20 -2.11 -24.91
CA ALA A 511 -43.63 -2.75 -26.14
C ALA A 511 -42.47 -2.94 -27.14
N ASP A 512 -42.69 -3.95 -27.95
CA ASP A 512 -41.82 -4.81 -28.76
C ASP A 512 -41.10 -4.17 -29.98
N GLY A 513 -40.10 -4.92 -30.43
CA GLY A 513 -39.47 -5.02 -31.75
C GLY A 513 -39.76 -4.00 -32.85
N THR A 514 -38.70 -3.40 -33.40
CA THR A 514 -38.34 -3.47 -34.84
C THR A 514 -37.07 -2.65 -35.13
N LYS A 515 -36.14 -3.21 -35.92
CA LYS A 515 -35.02 -2.46 -36.54
C LYS A 515 -35.54 -1.72 -37.80
N PRO A 516 -35.00 -0.53 -38.12
CA PRO A 516 -34.33 -0.37 -39.42
C PRO A 516 -33.04 0.47 -39.32
N LYS A 517 -31.92 0.00 -39.87
CA LYS A 517 -31.35 0.36 -41.20
C LYS A 517 -30.91 1.82 -41.36
N THR A 518 -29.59 1.95 -41.34
CA THR A 518 -28.67 2.92 -41.95
C THR A 518 -29.28 3.93 -42.93
N VAL A 519 -29.05 5.22 -42.66
CA VAL A 519 -29.06 6.28 -43.68
C VAL A 519 -27.69 6.95 -43.65
N THR A 520 -26.94 6.77 -44.73
CA THR A 520 -25.66 7.44 -44.98
C THR A 520 -25.96 8.78 -45.67
N PHE A 521 -25.50 9.90 -45.10
CA PHE A 521 -25.42 11.16 -45.80
C PHE A 521 -23.95 11.50 -46.08
N HIS A 522 -23.61 11.59 -47.36
CA HIS A 522 -22.41 12.28 -47.84
C HIS A 522 -22.77 13.76 -48.04
N LEU A 523 -22.03 14.65 -47.39
CA LEU A 523 -21.93 16.04 -47.78
C LEU A 523 -20.44 16.43 -47.82
N THR A 524 -19.96 16.57 -49.06
CA THR A 524 -18.73 17.25 -49.46
C THR A 524 -18.88 18.75 -49.22
N GLY A 525 -17.90 19.35 -48.54
CA GLY A 525 -17.80 20.80 -48.41
C GLY A 525 -16.45 21.18 -47.81
N ALA A 526 -15.49 21.48 -48.67
CA ALA A 526 -14.23 22.10 -48.27
C ALA A 526 -14.51 23.55 -47.83
N MET A 527 -14.11 23.89 -46.60
CA MET A 527 -13.81 25.26 -46.22
C MET A 527 -12.49 25.23 -45.46
N GLU A 528 -11.45 25.79 -46.09
CA GLU A 528 -10.24 26.22 -45.41
C GLU A 528 -10.62 27.32 -44.41
N SER A 529 -10.27 27.08 -43.14
CA SER A 529 -10.31 28.08 -42.08
C SER A 529 -8.97 28.02 -41.35
N THR A 530 -8.14 29.01 -41.66
CA THR A 530 -6.91 29.35 -40.94
C THR A 530 -7.27 29.86 -39.54
N SER A 531 -7.09 29.02 -38.51
CA SER A 531 -7.06 29.48 -37.12
C SER A 531 -5.90 28.83 -36.36
N THR A 532 -5.09 29.69 -35.76
CA THR A 532 -3.92 29.47 -34.90
C THR A 532 -4.03 28.25 -33.98
N GLY A 533 -3.22 27.22 -34.24
CA GLY A 533 -3.12 26.02 -33.41
C GLY A 533 -2.69 26.33 -31.98
N THR A 534 -3.54 25.99 -31.02
CA THR A 534 -3.26 26.03 -29.59
C THR A 534 -2.38 24.85 -29.19
N LYS A 535 -1.54 25.05 -28.15
CA LYS A 535 -0.53 24.13 -27.59
C LYS A 535 -1.05 22.75 -27.08
N ALA A 536 -2.27 22.36 -27.42
CA ALA A 536 -2.91 21.09 -27.05
C ALA A 536 -2.62 19.94 -28.04
N ASP A 537 -2.18 20.23 -29.27
CA ASP A 537 -2.08 19.24 -30.35
C ASP A 537 -0.88 18.26 -30.27
N GLN A 538 -0.15 18.24 -29.14
CA GLN A 538 0.93 17.28 -28.87
C GLN A 538 0.68 16.43 -27.61
N ALA A 539 -0.54 16.42 -27.08
CA ALA A 539 -0.89 15.53 -25.98
C ALA A 539 -0.91 14.07 -26.47
N VAL A 540 0.06 13.27 -26.01
CA VAL A 540 0.00 11.82 -26.20
C VAL A 540 -1.04 11.28 -25.22
N LEU A 541 -2.16 10.80 -25.77
CA LEU A 541 -3.11 9.99 -25.02
C LEU A 541 -2.39 8.75 -24.51
N ALA A 542 -2.36 8.52 -23.19
CA ALA A 542 -1.81 7.28 -22.63
C ALA A 542 -2.51 6.05 -23.23
N SER A 543 -3.81 6.17 -23.56
CA SER A 543 -4.58 5.15 -24.28
C SER A 543 -4.13 4.89 -25.73
N LYS A 544 -3.43 5.83 -26.38
CA LYS A 544 -2.81 5.68 -27.71
C LYS A 544 -1.37 5.16 -27.66
N VAL A 545 -0.74 5.15 -26.47
CA VAL A 545 0.55 4.49 -26.21
C VAL A 545 0.39 2.98 -25.99
N VAL A 546 -0.86 2.52 -25.84
CA VAL A 546 -1.20 1.10 -25.70
C VAL A 546 -0.98 0.39 -27.02
N ASP A 547 0.27 -0.02 -27.26
CA ASP A 547 0.58 -1.10 -28.17
C ASP A 547 1.60 -2.03 -27.51
N ALA A 548 1.12 -2.81 -26.54
CA ALA A 548 1.87 -3.93 -25.95
C ALA A 548 2.39 -4.91 -27.03
N LYS A 549 1.83 -4.89 -28.26
CA LYS A 549 2.31 -5.71 -29.38
C LYS A 549 3.50 -5.13 -30.12
N LYS A 550 3.90 -3.87 -29.88
CA LYS A 550 5.12 -3.26 -30.48
C LYS A 550 6.32 -3.19 -29.54
N THR A 551 6.15 -3.36 -28.24
CA THR A 551 7.25 -3.31 -27.26
C THR A 551 7.89 -4.68 -26.99
N GLY A 552 7.35 -5.77 -27.54
CA GLY A 552 7.95 -7.11 -27.44
C GLY A 552 8.01 -7.67 -26.02
N ASN A 553 7.20 -7.17 -25.08
CA ASN A 553 7.14 -7.69 -23.72
C ASN A 553 6.05 -8.77 -23.62
N PRO A 554 6.40 -10.07 -23.55
CA PRO A 554 5.43 -11.14 -23.51
C PRO A 554 4.75 -11.15 -22.13
N ASP A 555 3.46 -10.87 -22.13
CA ASP A 555 2.44 -11.14 -21.11
C ASP A 555 2.85 -10.94 -19.64
N VAL A 556 2.34 -9.86 -19.03
CA VAL A 556 2.22 -9.73 -17.56
C VAL A 556 1.81 -11.09 -16.99
N TYR A 557 2.55 -11.63 -16.00
CA TYR A 557 2.35 -13.01 -15.56
C TYR A 557 0.87 -13.26 -15.20
N GLN A 558 0.23 -14.17 -15.93
CA GLN A 558 -1.15 -14.56 -15.67
C GLN A 558 -1.16 -15.97 -15.09
N SER A 559 -2.03 -16.20 -14.12
CA SER A 559 -2.33 -17.52 -13.60
C SER A 559 -3.83 -17.72 -13.59
N THR A 560 -4.25 -18.94 -13.89
CA THR A 560 -5.64 -19.37 -13.68
C THR A 560 -5.90 -19.77 -12.24
N LEU A 561 -4.89 -19.75 -11.36
CA LEU A 561 -4.98 -20.21 -9.97
C LEU A 561 -5.16 -19.06 -8.96
N PHE A 562 -4.93 -17.81 -9.39
CA PHE A 562 -5.08 -16.67 -8.50
C PHE A 562 -5.44 -15.39 -9.23
N LYS A 563 -5.93 -14.41 -8.48
CA LYS A 563 -6.21 -13.05 -8.93
C LYS A 563 -5.28 -12.06 -8.25
N ARG A 564 -4.82 -11.10 -9.05
CA ARG A 564 -4.15 -9.88 -8.57
C ARG A 564 -5.21 -8.86 -8.19
N THR A 565 -5.00 -8.13 -7.12
CA THR A 565 -5.99 -7.18 -6.58
C THR A 565 -5.56 -5.72 -6.73
N SER A 566 -6.35 -4.80 -6.18
CA SER A 566 -5.95 -3.40 -6.03
C SER A 566 -4.64 -3.25 -5.27
N ASP A 567 -4.39 -4.09 -4.26
CA ASP A 567 -3.26 -3.93 -3.34
C ASP A 567 -1.94 -4.26 -4.03
N LEU A 568 -1.93 -5.31 -4.86
CA LEU A 568 -0.76 -5.59 -5.71
C LEU A 568 -0.52 -4.46 -6.69
N SER A 569 -1.58 -3.92 -7.32
CA SER A 569 -1.43 -2.79 -8.25
C SER A 569 -0.79 -1.57 -7.58
N VAL A 570 -1.26 -1.20 -6.38
CA VAL A 570 -0.70 -0.11 -5.57
C VAL A 570 0.78 -0.36 -5.26
N LEU A 571 1.14 -1.57 -4.81
CA LEU A 571 2.53 -1.93 -4.52
C LEU A 571 3.41 -1.96 -5.78
N SER A 572 2.89 -2.41 -6.94
CA SER A 572 3.59 -2.38 -8.23
C SER A 572 3.90 -0.95 -8.67
N HIS A 573 2.97 -0.02 -8.49
CA HIS A 573 3.18 1.40 -8.81
C HIS A 573 4.25 2.04 -7.92
N LEU A 574 4.23 1.75 -6.61
CA LEU A 574 5.26 2.21 -5.69
C LEU A 574 6.63 1.65 -6.06
N SER A 575 6.73 0.32 -6.20
CA SER A 575 7.96 -0.36 -6.58
C SER A 575 8.53 0.21 -7.88
N THR A 576 7.70 0.37 -8.91
CA THR A 576 8.14 0.97 -10.19
C THR A 576 8.68 2.37 -9.99
N ALA A 577 8.10 3.18 -9.10
CA ALA A 577 8.57 4.53 -8.83
C ALA A 577 9.92 4.53 -8.09
N VAL A 578 10.10 3.65 -7.10
CA VAL A 578 11.18 3.80 -6.10
C VAL A 578 12.31 2.78 -6.16
N ARG A 579 12.11 1.62 -6.79
CA ARG A 579 13.08 0.52 -6.78
C ARG A 579 14.43 0.91 -7.42
N PRO A 580 15.55 0.32 -6.97
CA PRO A 580 16.85 0.42 -7.62
C PRO A 580 16.80 0.10 -9.12
N THR A 581 17.45 0.92 -9.96
CA THR A 581 17.57 0.68 -11.40
C THR A 581 18.97 1.04 -11.91
N GLY A 582 19.35 0.42 -13.03
CA GLY A 582 20.64 0.66 -13.66
C GLY A 582 21.79 0.24 -12.74
N ALA A 583 22.76 1.14 -12.55
CA ALA A 583 23.90 0.93 -11.67
C ALA A 583 23.63 1.30 -10.20
N SER A 584 22.49 1.93 -9.89
CA SER A 584 22.17 2.37 -8.54
C SER A 584 21.65 1.22 -7.70
N THR A 585 22.13 1.10 -6.47
CA THR A 585 21.61 0.16 -5.46
C THR A 585 20.66 0.84 -4.46
N ALA A 586 20.54 2.17 -4.52
CA ALA A 586 19.72 2.94 -3.61
C ALA A 586 18.26 3.02 -4.09
N TYR A 587 17.33 2.95 -3.13
CA TYR A 587 15.94 3.30 -3.39
C TYR A 587 15.80 4.81 -3.60
N SER A 588 14.69 5.23 -4.20
CA SER A 588 14.47 6.64 -4.54
C SER A 588 14.17 7.49 -3.30
N LYS A 589 14.66 8.72 -3.30
CA LYS A 589 14.25 9.76 -2.36
C LYS A 589 13.00 10.44 -2.88
N ARG A 590 12.05 10.75 -1.99
CA ARG A 590 10.91 11.61 -2.30
C ARG A 590 11.42 13.01 -2.63
N ILE A 591 10.89 13.64 -3.67
CA ILE A 591 11.14 15.05 -3.98
C ILE A 591 9.84 15.86 -4.00
N GLY A 592 9.96 17.18 -3.92
CA GLY A 592 8.84 18.11 -3.96
C GLY A 592 8.12 18.08 -5.31
N VAL A 593 6.80 18.29 -5.27
CA VAL A 593 5.94 18.45 -6.43
C VAL A 593 4.88 19.49 -6.11
N LYS A 594 4.51 20.32 -7.09
CA LYS A 594 3.37 21.25 -6.99
C LYS A 594 2.37 20.95 -8.10
N SER A 595 1.10 20.83 -7.73
CA SER A 595 -0.02 20.70 -8.66
C SER A 595 -0.82 22.00 -8.69
N THR A 596 -1.33 22.40 -9.86
CA THR A 596 -2.27 23.52 -9.99
C THR A 596 -3.70 23.15 -9.60
N ASP A 597 -3.97 21.88 -9.30
CA ASP A 597 -5.32 21.35 -9.04
C ASP A 597 -5.52 20.78 -7.63
N GLU A 598 -4.53 20.93 -6.76
CA GLU A 598 -4.61 20.39 -5.40
C GLU A 598 -5.42 21.34 -4.50
N LEU A 599 -6.72 21.03 -4.33
CA LEU A 599 -7.71 21.87 -3.66
C LEU A 599 -7.78 21.64 -2.13
N GLY A 600 -6.88 20.82 -1.58
CA GLY A 600 -6.80 20.48 -0.17
C GLY A 600 -5.83 19.32 0.09
N GLU A 601 -5.86 18.77 1.30
CA GLU A 601 -5.09 17.58 1.67
C GLU A 601 -5.61 16.36 0.89
N LEU A 602 -4.99 16.06 -0.25
CA LEU A 602 -5.36 14.98 -1.17
C LEU A 602 -6.69 15.20 -1.92
N GLY A 603 -7.10 16.47 -2.04
CA GLY A 603 -8.24 16.90 -2.87
C GLY A 603 -7.82 17.36 -4.26
N GLY A 604 -8.75 17.33 -5.21
CA GLY A 604 -8.52 17.69 -6.61
C GLY A 604 -8.80 16.54 -7.57
N ARG A 605 -8.79 16.82 -8.87
CA ARG A 605 -9.03 15.82 -9.94
C ARG A 605 -7.79 14.98 -10.20
N LEU A 606 -6.61 15.56 -10.00
CA LEU A 606 -5.31 14.90 -10.20
C LEU A 606 -4.39 15.13 -9.01
N LEU A 607 -3.88 14.03 -8.45
CA LEU A 607 -2.83 14.06 -7.43
C LEU A 607 -1.51 13.55 -7.98
N ALA A 608 -0.41 14.07 -7.44
CA ALA A 608 0.94 13.73 -7.88
C ALA A 608 1.91 13.50 -6.72
N GLN A 609 2.86 12.59 -6.92
CA GLN A 609 4.00 12.33 -6.02
C GLN A 609 5.26 12.02 -6.84
N ALA A 610 6.35 12.73 -6.57
CA ALA A 610 7.59 12.63 -7.33
C ALA A 610 8.75 12.03 -6.52
N PHE A 611 9.68 11.38 -7.22
CA PHE A 611 10.86 10.72 -6.67
C PHE A 611 12.10 10.93 -7.54
N ARG A 612 13.27 10.85 -6.92
CA ARG A 612 14.59 10.91 -7.58
C ARG A 612 15.48 9.77 -7.11
N GLN A 613 16.17 9.14 -8.05
CA GLN A 613 17.20 8.13 -7.81
C GLN A 613 18.48 8.55 -8.54
N ASP A 614 19.53 8.81 -7.77
CA ASP A 614 20.83 9.19 -8.32
C ASP A 614 21.67 7.97 -8.69
N GLY A 615 22.60 8.18 -9.63
CA GLY A 615 23.61 7.18 -9.98
C GLY A 615 23.07 5.99 -10.76
N VAL A 616 21.93 6.14 -11.45
CA VAL A 616 21.44 5.07 -12.36
C VAL A 616 22.42 4.81 -13.50
N LYS A 617 23.15 5.86 -13.89
CA LYS A 617 24.37 5.86 -14.73
C LYS A 617 25.30 6.96 -14.19
N PRO A 618 26.60 6.97 -14.54
CA PRO A 618 27.51 8.05 -14.12
C PRO A 618 26.96 9.43 -14.48
N GLY A 619 26.72 10.28 -13.47
CA GLY A 619 26.18 11.63 -13.65
C GLY A 619 24.72 11.72 -14.13
N VAL A 620 23.95 10.63 -14.02
CA VAL A 620 22.53 10.59 -14.43
C VAL A 620 21.66 10.19 -13.26
N SER A 621 20.55 10.89 -13.11
CA SER A 621 19.48 10.59 -12.15
C SER A 621 18.23 10.13 -12.90
N ARG A 622 17.53 9.15 -12.33
CA ARG A 622 16.17 8.78 -12.73
C ARG A 622 15.18 9.56 -11.90
N PHE A 623 14.14 10.07 -12.56
CA PHE A 623 12.99 10.72 -11.95
C PHE A 623 11.76 9.89 -12.20
N SER A 624 10.91 9.75 -11.18
CA SER A 624 9.64 9.04 -11.28
C SER A 624 8.52 9.93 -10.77
N LEU A 625 7.35 9.85 -11.41
CA LEU A 625 6.15 10.58 -11.02
C LEU A 625 4.97 9.62 -10.98
N ILE A 626 4.36 9.49 -9.81
CA ILE A 626 3.07 8.83 -9.63
C ILE A 626 1.98 9.88 -9.85
N LEU A 627 1.01 9.56 -10.71
CA LEU A 627 -0.17 10.35 -11.01
C LEU A 627 -1.41 9.52 -10.69
N LEU A 628 -2.28 10.05 -9.84
CA LEU A 628 -3.62 9.51 -9.61
C LEU A 628 -4.62 10.45 -10.26
N ASN A 629 -5.17 10.05 -11.42
CA ASN A 629 -6.36 10.69 -11.96
C ASN A 629 -7.57 10.10 -11.21
N GLN A 630 -8.22 10.94 -10.41
CA GLN A 630 -9.42 10.63 -9.63
C GLN A 630 -10.62 11.46 -10.10
N ASN A 631 -10.60 11.98 -11.33
CA ASN A 631 -11.73 12.66 -11.98
C ASN A 631 -12.77 11.65 -12.48
N ASP A 632 -13.30 10.85 -11.56
CA ASP A 632 -14.06 9.65 -11.88
C ASP A 632 -15.56 9.78 -11.72
N HIS A 633 -16.03 10.88 -11.11
CA HIS A 633 -17.42 11.11 -10.70
C HIS A 633 -18.13 9.79 -10.38
N TYR A 634 -17.51 8.98 -9.52
CA TYR A 634 -17.81 7.54 -9.43
C TYR A 634 -19.29 7.22 -9.15
N GLU A 635 -20.01 8.12 -8.50
CA GLU A 635 -21.44 7.97 -8.23
C GLU A 635 -22.33 8.06 -9.49
N THR A 636 -21.81 8.67 -10.57
CA THR A 636 -22.52 8.86 -11.85
C THR A 636 -21.89 8.06 -12.99
N ASP A 637 -20.87 7.23 -12.73
CA ASP A 637 -20.08 6.50 -13.73
C ASP A 637 -19.49 7.40 -14.84
N ASP A 638 -19.18 8.66 -14.51
CA ASP A 638 -18.64 9.64 -15.46
C ASP A 638 -17.13 9.79 -15.30
N PHE A 639 -16.39 8.97 -16.05
CA PHE A 639 -14.94 8.87 -15.95
C PHE A 639 -14.25 9.80 -16.95
N GLU A 640 -13.74 10.92 -16.46
CA GLU A 640 -13.20 11.98 -17.30
C GLU A 640 -11.67 11.92 -17.41
N ALA A 641 -11.17 12.01 -18.63
CA ALA A 641 -9.73 12.11 -18.87
C ALA A 641 -9.20 13.50 -18.52
N VAL A 642 -7.95 13.52 -18.04
CA VAL A 642 -7.21 14.73 -17.67
C VAL A 642 -5.90 14.76 -18.44
N THR A 643 -5.56 15.91 -19.02
CA THR A 643 -4.22 16.18 -19.54
C THR A 643 -3.36 16.80 -18.44
N THR A 644 -2.26 16.13 -18.10
CA THR A 644 -1.24 16.62 -17.17
C THR A 644 -0.09 17.24 -17.95
N GLU A 645 0.18 18.53 -17.75
CA GLU A 645 1.41 19.19 -18.20
C GLU A 645 2.48 19.04 -17.10
N ILE A 646 3.45 18.17 -17.34
CA ILE A 646 4.57 17.92 -16.42
C ILE A 646 5.69 18.91 -16.75
N ALA A 647 5.97 19.81 -15.81
CA ALA A 647 7.05 20.79 -15.92
C ALA A 647 8.32 20.33 -15.20
N PHE A 648 9.44 20.34 -15.92
CA PHE A 648 10.77 19.95 -15.44
C PHE A 648 11.86 20.76 -16.14
N ARG A 649 12.70 21.47 -15.39
CA ARG A 649 13.87 22.24 -15.89
C ARG A 649 13.57 23.19 -17.08
N GLY A 650 12.49 23.96 -16.99
CA GLY A 650 12.08 24.90 -18.06
C GLY A 650 11.53 24.24 -19.33
N MET A 651 11.19 22.95 -19.22
CA MET A 651 10.53 22.18 -20.26
C MET A 651 9.21 21.62 -19.76
N VAL A 652 8.34 21.25 -20.69
CA VAL A 652 7.04 20.66 -20.43
C VAL A 652 6.83 19.39 -21.26
N ALA A 653 6.05 18.45 -20.72
CA ALA A 653 5.59 17.25 -21.40
C ALA A 653 4.13 16.98 -21.04
N ASN A 654 3.29 16.66 -22.03
CA ASN A 654 1.86 16.45 -21.82
C ASN A 654 1.51 14.96 -21.83
N VAL A 655 0.79 14.52 -20.78
CA VAL A 655 0.29 13.15 -20.65
C VAL A 655 -1.20 13.20 -20.39
N THR A 656 -2.02 12.58 -21.25
CA THR A 656 -3.47 12.47 -21.00
C THR A 656 -3.82 11.11 -20.43
N THR A 657 -4.47 11.09 -19.27
CA THR A 657 -4.83 9.88 -18.53
C THR A 657 -6.33 9.81 -18.31
N VAL A 658 -6.94 8.63 -18.45
CA VAL A 658 -8.29 8.35 -17.90
C VAL A 658 -8.18 8.12 -16.38
N PRO A 659 -9.28 8.09 -15.62
CA PRO A 659 -9.22 7.79 -14.20
C PRO A 659 -8.48 6.47 -13.92
N GLY A 660 -7.56 6.52 -12.98
CA GLY A 660 -6.57 5.47 -12.80
C GLY A 660 -5.29 5.95 -12.13
N LEU A 661 -4.39 5.00 -11.90
CA LEU A 661 -3.08 5.21 -11.34
C LEU A 661 -2.02 5.02 -12.44
N TYR A 662 -1.05 5.93 -12.49
CA TYR A 662 0.02 5.94 -13.49
C TYR A 662 1.35 6.23 -12.82
N THR A 663 2.40 5.49 -13.19
CA THR A 663 3.78 5.80 -12.80
C THR A 663 4.59 6.02 -14.05
N VAL A 664 5.07 7.25 -14.26
CA VAL A 664 5.95 7.59 -15.38
C VAL A 664 7.37 7.81 -14.88
N SER A 665 8.38 7.53 -15.71
CA SER A 665 9.77 7.89 -15.39
C SER A 665 10.56 8.35 -16.60
N TRP A 666 11.60 9.14 -16.32
CA TRP A 666 12.59 9.62 -17.28
C TRP A 666 13.96 9.69 -16.61
N GLU A 667 15.01 9.79 -17.43
CA GLU A 667 16.37 10.05 -16.96
C GLU A 667 16.83 11.44 -17.40
N ALA A 668 17.63 12.10 -16.56
CA ALA A 668 18.24 13.38 -16.87
C ALA A 668 19.62 13.50 -16.18
N PRO A 669 20.52 14.36 -16.67
CA PRO A 669 21.78 14.63 -15.98
C PRO A 669 21.54 15.03 -14.53
N THR A 670 22.29 14.43 -13.61
CA THR A 670 22.27 14.77 -12.19
C THR A 670 22.66 16.25 -12.03
N ASP A 671 21.80 17.04 -11.39
CA ASP A 671 22.19 18.42 -11.06
C ASP A 671 23.23 18.36 -9.93
N ALA A 672 24.45 18.81 -10.21
CA ALA A 672 25.59 18.82 -9.29
C ALA A 672 25.56 20.00 -8.30
N GLY A 673 24.43 20.72 -8.24
CA GLY A 673 24.29 22.02 -7.59
C GLY A 673 24.51 22.11 -6.08
N GLN A 674 24.49 21.02 -5.30
CA GLN A 674 24.86 21.02 -3.87
C GLN A 674 25.23 19.59 -3.40
N PRO A 675 26.16 19.43 -2.44
CA PRO A 675 26.55 18.13 -1.92
C PRO A 675 25.37 17.41 -1.27
N ASP A 676 25.29 16.09 -1.47
CA ASP A 676 24.48 15.20 -0.64
C ASP A 676 24.78 15.51 0.83
N PHE A 677 23.76 15.85 1.61
CA PHE A 677 23.83 15.66 3.06
C PHE A 677 23.95 14.16 3.30
N THR A 678 25.18 13.66 3.30
CA THR A 678 25.50 12.35 3.84
C THR A 678 25.13 12.37 5.30
N PHE A 679 24.09 11.62 5.68
CA PHE A 679 23.90 11.24 7.07
C PHE A 679 25.15 10.46 7.51
N GLU A 680 26.00 11.08 8.33
CA GLU A 680 26.97 10.35 9.14
C GLU A 680 26.19 9.48 10.12
N GLY A 681 26.16 8.17 9.86
CA GLY A 681 25.41 7.25 10.71
C GLY A 681 25.30 5.83 10.19
N ALA A 682 26.33 5.32 9.49
CA ALA A 682 26.50 3.89 9.32
C ALA A 682 27.66 3.45 10.25
N PRO A 683 27.45 2.52 11.19
CA PRO A 683 28.56 2.00 11.99
C PRO A 683 29.55 1.31 11.06
N ALA A 684 30.81 1.74 11.13
CA ALA A 684 31.90 1.12 10.40
C ALA A 684 32.05 -0.34 10.84
N ASP A 685 32.16 -1.21 9.83
CA ASP A 685 32.47 -2.63 9.92
C ASP A 685 33.76 -2.86 10.74
N ALA A 686 33.60 -3.33 11.97
CA ALA A 686 34.69 -3.73 12.85
C ALA A 686 35.02 -5.21 12.61
N SER A 687 35.63 -5.52 11.47
CA SER A 687 36.12 -6.87 11.19
C SER A 687 37.42 -6.92 10.38
N LYS A 688 38.49 -6.23 10.85
CA LYS A 688 39.87 -6.63 10.49
C LYS A 688 40.84 -6.46 11.66
N PRO A 689 41.55 -7.52 12.10
CA PRO A 689 42.64 -7.39 13.06
C PRO A 689 43.89 -6.85 12.33
N ALA A 690 44.50 -5.81 12.90
CA ALA A 690 45.78 -5.30 12.43
C ALA A 690 46.93 -6.18 12.96
N LEU A 691 47.74 -6.68 12.04
CA LEU A 691 49.05 -7.26 12.29
C LEU A 691 50.03 -6.17 12.72
N SER A 692 50.48 -6.22 13.98
CA SER A 692 51.89 -6.14 14.43
C SER A 692 51.94 -6.21 15.95
#